data_AF-A0A7V6GNC9-F1
#
_entry.id   AF-A0A7V6GNC9-F1
#
_cell.length_a   1.000
_cell.length_b   1.000
_cell.length_c   1.000
_cell.angle_alpha   90.00
_cell.angle_beta   90.00
_cell.angle_gamma   90.00
#
_symmetry.space_group_name_H-M   'P 1'
#
loop_
_entity.id
_entity.type
_entity.pdbx_description
1 polymer ?
#
loop_
_entity_poly.entity_id
_entity_poly.type
_entity_poly.pdbx_seq_one_letter_code
_entity_poly.pdbx_strand_id
1 'polypeptide(L)'
;DNVLTYILLEKKFKEHNVYYETLGEGIKIEENRALAIRGEEDKLSLLKAIVLITDSFFIEREFYLTIIKIDAELDPNLELIEEFNKLNLITYSAGDNKDNVNGNITLLTSFKDNKITWQSLDEAISINGNQGVITKGESNTLVNLIAKLEVDDKVIAIREFTLTVIKKDEENPINYDEILAKITLPSETKTDLLLPTVIDNVNITWVSNDSAISNAGVVTRGRDDISVTLSATAGSVTKTFLVVVLKEEAIISTKTPIAEVREMALGKQVEVHGVVTSLMANGNFTIQDSSGAIPLYFGSNNNTALEIGTEYIVSGLTHNFNGLIQLNTVSVIEKIGKTSLPSVIDLTGYSLDYDDVTLYEAYVISYKNLEVISVETKKNAIELTVKNEAGEQTNARLDTRVNDLPYAFSNVEVGQIVDLYNVTIGQYDNKAQFLYTRRSEIHIRPKDPTQIVFYGVVNKLHTLGDPAPNYSAGITAKNGLGDDFTSQIVVDSSLVDLDTVGVYEVHIYLSSDESVKISYEITVRKPAQPGDYTGYYQSLAGLPESALENELKRLIVNTGFATGTTNQVKEVDKWNGSYYLIYTGMGPYGNREHTWPDSLLGSEKYDLHNLRAAKVKVNSERSNHPFTENNKPYTGSNPYELLDSGWYPGDEHIGDVARIVLYISIRYNLPLSRVGNLNMFLKWHELDPVNEFEKTRNDRIYTIQKNRNPFIDHPELVEIYFGAPKTSYAISNTLINAALQMNNKPYIIQTRSNHNYIN
;
A
#
# COMPACT_ATOMS: atom_id res chain seq x y z
N ASP A 1 57.15 63.27 12.35
CA ASP A 1 58.53 63.81 12.35
C ASP A 1 59.41 63.20 11.28
N ASN A 2 59.55 61.87 11.14
CA ASN A 2 60.24 61.26 9.98
C ASN A 2 59.26 60.46 9.10
N VAL A 3 59.28 60.63 7.77
CA VAL A 3 58.31 59.99 6.86
C VAL A 3 59.03 59.29 5.70
N LEU A 4 58.72 57.99 5.52
CA LEU A 4 59.39 57.10 4.56
C LEU A 4 58.50 56.68 3.37
N THR A 5 57.17 56.77 3.51
CA THR A 5 56.23 56.28 2.50
C THR A 5 55.04 57.22 2.37
N TYR A 6 54.10 57.19 3.31
CA TYR A 6 52.98 58.14 3.33
C TYR A 6 52.35 58.26 4.70
N ILE A 7 51.55 59.31 4.88
CA ILE A 7 50.72 59.54 6.07
C ILE A 7 49.25 59.46 5.64
N LEU A 8 48.43 58.75 6.41
CA LEU A 8 46.97 58.76 6.22
C LEU A 8 46.38 60.05 6.78
N LEU A 9 45.50 60.66 5.99
CA LEU A 9 44.86 61.94 6.30
C LEU A 9 43.41 61.67 6.67
N GLU A 10 43.02 62.07 7.88
CA GLU A 10 41.63 62.02 8.31
C GLU A 10 40.82 63.08 7.58
N LYS A 11 39.84 62.67 6.78
CA LYS A 11 38.99 63.62 6.04
C LYS A 11 37.91 64.28 6.91
N LYS A 12 37.74 63.82 8.16
CA LYS A 12 36.71 64.27 9.09
C LYS A 12 37.30 64.43 10.48
N PHE A 13 37.03 65.58 11.11
CA PHE A 13 37.29 65.76 12.53
C PHE A 13 35.97 66.13 13.19
N LYS A 14 35.44 65.21 14.00
CA LYS A 14 34.01 65.18 14.36
C LYS A 14 33.15 65.21 13.11
N GLU A 15 32.25 66.18 12.99
CA GLU A 15 31.30 66.27 11.87
C GLU A 15 31.84 67.09 10.69
N HIS A 16 32.93 67.83 10.91
CA HIS A 16 33.49 68.78 9.95
C HIS A 16 34.53 68.13 9.03
N ASN A 17 34.57 68.60 7.79
CA ASN A 17 35.56 68.14 6.80
C ASN A 17 36.92 68.77 7.08
N VAL A 18 37.97 67.98 6.92
CA VAL A 18 39.36 68.42 7.05
C VAL A 18 40.00 68.43 5.69
N TYR A 19 40.65 69.55 5.37
CA TYR A 19 41.41 69.75 4.16
C TYR A 19 42.89 69.85 4.49
N TYR A 20 43.71 69.34 3.59
CA TYR A 20 45.15 69.32 3.78
C TYR A 20 45.82 70.01 2.61
N GLU A 21 46.80 70.83 2.94
CA GLU A 21 47.69 71.44 1.98
C GLU A 21 49.14 71.29 2.44
N THR A 22 50.06 71.36 1.49
CA THR A 22 51.49 71.20 1.74
C THR A 22 52.25 72.40 1.22
N LEU A 23 53.22 72.86 2.00
CA LEU A 23 54.15 73.93 1.63
C LEU A 23 55.57 73.37 1.64
N GLY A 24 56.24 73.46 0.49
CA GLY A 24 57.58 72.92 0.25
C GLY A 24 57.58 71.61 -0.56
N GLU A 25 58.77 71.19 -1.02
CA GLU A 25 58.95 69.96 -1.80
C GLU A 25 59.17 68.75 -0.88
N GLY A 26 58.52 67.62 -1.19
CA GLY A 26 58.75 66.34 -0.49
C GLY A 26 57.47 65.59 -0.11
N ILE A 27 56.30 66.23 -0.18
CA ILE A 27 55.00 65.58 0.04
C ILE A 27 54.06 65.91 -1.11
N LYS A 28 53.32 64.91 -1.58
CA LYS A 28 52.19 65.07 -2.50
C LYS A 28 50.93 64.52 -1.87
N ILE A 29 49.87 65.32 -1.87
CA ILE A 29 48.57 64.89 -1.35
C ILE A 29 47.79 64.23 -2.47
N GLU A 30 47.40 62.98 -2.24
CA GLU A 30 46.53 62.21 -3.12
C GLU A 30 45.38 61.64 -2.28
N GLU A 31 44.17 62.09 -2.58
CA GLU A 31 42.93 61.72 -1.90
C GLU A 31 42.99 61.81 -0.36
N ASN A 32 43.22 60.70 0.33
CA ASN A 32 43.31 60.60 1.80
C ASN A 32 44.73 60.30 2.29
N ARG A 33 45.76 60.56 1.47
CA ARG A 33 47.15 60.28 1.80
C ARG A 33 48.05 61.47 1.47
N ALA A 34 49.01 61.74 2.34
CA ALA A 34 50.17 62.57 2.06
C ALA A 34 51.35 61.64 1.74
N LEU A 35 51.62 61.44 0.46
CA LEU A 35 52.69 60.58 -0.05
C LEU A 35 54.04 61.31 0.04
N ALA A 36 55.04 60.67 0.63
CA ALA A 36 56.41 61.17 0.68
C ALA A 36 57.10 60.97 -0.69
N ILE A 37 57.49 62.08 -1.32
CA ILE A 37 58.34 62.08 -2.51
C ILE A 37 59.79 62.15 -2.02
N ARG A 38 60.41 60.99 -1.89
CA ARG A 38 61.78 60.88 -1.37
C ARG A 38 62.82 61.12 -2.47
N GLY A 39 63.87 61.83 -2.11
CA GLY A 39 65.06 62.05 -2.95
C GLY A 39 66.31 61.46 -2.32
N GLU A 40 67.49 61.88 -2.80
CA GLU A 40 68.79 61.41 -2.31
C GLU A 40 69.23 62.08 -1.00
N GLU A 41 68.53 63.14 -0.56
CA GLU A 41 68.77 63.84 0.71
C GLU A 41 67.48 63.97 1.52
N ASP A 42 67.62 64.06 2.85
CA ASP A 42 66.50 64.31 3.75
C ASP A 42 65.91 65.70 3.48
N LYS A 43 64.59 65.79 3.33
CA LYS A 43 63.88 67.05 3.04
C LYS A 43 62.90 67.39 4.16
N LEU A 44 62.94 68.62 4.67
CA LEU A 44 61.91 69.10 5.58
C LEU A 44 60.71 69.66 4.78
N SER A 45 59.51 69.20 5.09
CA SER A 45 58.26 69.56 4.43
C SER A 45 57.18 69.89 5.48
N LEU A 46 56.32 70.86 5.17
CA LEU A 46 55.26 71.30 6.07
C LEU A 46 53.90 70.84 5.55
N LEU A 47 53.20 70.05 6.36
CA LEU A 47 51.82 69.65 6.12
C LEU A 47 50.89 70.43 7.02
N LYS A 48 49.88 71.06 6.43
CA LYS A 48 48.90 71.87 7.14
C LYS A 48 47.51 71.25 7.04
N ALA A 49 46.88 71.04 8.19
CA ALA A 49 45.50 70.57 8.28
C ALA A 49 44.59 71.76 8.61
N ILE A 50 43.53 71.93 7.83
CA ILE A 50 42.56 73.01 7.96
C ILE A 50 41.18 72.40 8.15
N VAL A 51 40.54 72.72 9.28
CA VAL A 51 39.17 72.30 9.58
C VAL A 51 38.26 73.51 9.39
N LEU A 52 37.39 73.43 8.39
CA LEU A 52 36.36 74.43 8.14
C LEU A 52 35.17 74.17 9.06
N ILE A 53 34.92 75.10 9.98
CA ILE A 53 33.79 75.02 10.89
C ILE A 53 32.59 75.74 10.26
N THR A 54 32.82 76.88 9.60
CA THR A 54 31.87 77.61 8.76
C THR A 54 32.61 78.32 7.61
N ASP A 55 31.88 78.86 6.62
CA ASP A 55 32.46 79.44 5.40
C ASP A 55 33.43 80.63 5.64
N SER A 56 33.41 81.24 6.83
CA SER A 56 34.29 82.37 7.19
C SER A 56 35.13 82.13 8.45
N PHE A 57 35.08 80.93 9.04
CA PHE A 57 35.83 80.58 10.24
C PHE A 57 36.42 79.17 10.15
N PHE A 58 37.75 79.08 10.21
CA PHE A 58 38.50 77.82 10.21
C PHE A 58 39.54 77.79 11.33
N ILE A 59 39.90 76.58 11.73
CA ILE A 59 41.06 76.33 12.60
C ILE A 59 42.09 75.51 11.82
N GLU A 60 43.36 75.79 12.07
CA GLU A 60 44.46 75.15 11.36
C GLU A 60 45.53 74.61 12.33
N ARG A 61 46.22 73.56 11.88
CA ARG A 61 47.36 73.00 12.60
C ARG A 61 48.44 72.58 11.62
N GLU A 62 49.68 72.95 11.95
CA GLU A 62 50.85 72.69 11.14
C GLU A 62 51.69 71.54 11.70
N PHE A 63 52.22 70.71 10.81
CA PHE A 63 53.07 69.57 11.10
C PHE A 63 54.34 69.66 10.25
N TYR A 64 55.49 69.78 10.91
CA TYR A 64 56.79 69.76 10.25
C TYR A 64 57.30 68.32 10.16
N LEU A 65 57.61 67.88 8.95
CA LEU A 65 57.91 66.50 8.61
C LEU A 65 59.24 66.42 7.86
N THR A 66 60.17 65.61 8.35
CA THR A 66 61.40 65.25 7.65
C THR A 66 61.14 64.02 6.79
N ILE A 67 61.19 64.20 5.47
CA ILE A 67 61.14 63.13 4.49
C ILE A 67 62.53 62.54 4.37
N ILE A 68 62.69 61.30 4.82
CA ILE A 68 64.01 60.66 4.87
C ILE A 68 64.42 60.22 3.46
N LYS A 69 65.68 60.42 3.07
CA LYS A 69 66.24 60.00 1.78
C LYS A 69 66.06 58.50 1.53
N ILE A 70 66.07 58.07 0.28
CA ILE A 70 66.03 56.63 -0.07
C ILE A 70 67.38 55.99 0.30
N ASP A 71 67.36 55.04 1.24
CA ASP A 71 68.44 54.04 1.38
C ASP A 71 67.97 52.76 0.67
N ALA A 72 68.79 52.28 -0.26
CA ALA A 72 68.46 51.16 -1.13
C ALA A 72 68.69 49.81 -0.43
N GLU A 73 67.65 49.28 0.20
CA GLU A 73 67.47 47.83 0.39
C GLU A 73 66.06 47.44 -0.11
N LEU A 74 66.01 46.52 -1.09
CA LEU A 74 64.80 46.02 -1.75
C LEU A 74 63.91 45.26 -0.77
N ASP A 75 62.61 45.61 -0.68
CA ASP A 75 61.61 44.73 -0.08
C ASP A 75 61.52 43.45 -0.93
N PRO A 76 61.88 42.27 -0.39
CA PRO A 76 61.91 41.03 -1.15
C PRO A 76 60.54 40.60 -1.67
N ASN A 77 59.45 41.21 -1.20
CA ASN A 77 58.07 40.88 -1.62
C ASN A 77 57.53 41.79 -2.73
N LEU A 78 58.27 42.81 -3.17
CA LEU A 78 57.74 43.84 -4.07
C LEU A 78 57.19 43.26 -5.39
N GLU A 79 57.92 42.33 -6.01
CA GLU A 79 57.49 41.65 -7.25
C GLU A 79 56.22 40.82 -7.03
N LEU A 80 56.14 40.11 -5.90
CA LEU A 80 54.97 39.30 -5.53
C LEU A 80 53.72 40.17 -5.32
N ILE A 81 53.87 41.34 -4.69
CA ILE A 81 52.80 42.32 -4.47
C ILE A 81 52.32 42.89 -5.82
N GLU A 82 53.25 43.25 -6.71
CA GLU A 82 52.89 43.77 -8.04
C GLU A 82 52.11 42.77 -8.88
N GLU A 83 52.46 41.49 -8.82
CA GLU A 83 51.71 40.44 -9.52
C GLU A 83 50.33 40.20 -8.91
N PHE A 84 50.24 40.14 -7.58
CA PHE A 84 48.97 39.97 -6.87
C PHE A 84 47.96 41.08 -7.21
N ASN A 85 48.44 42.31 -7.40
CA ASN A 85 47.61 43.45 -7.78
C ASN A 85 47.01 43.36 -9.19
N LYS A 86 47.53 42.49 -10.06
CA LYS A 86 47.06 42.30 -11.44
C LYS A 86 46.13 41.11 -11.61
N LEU A 87 45.95 40.27 -10.58
CA LEU A 87 45.12 39.06 -10.66
C LEU A 87 43.61 39.35 -10.63
N ASN A 88 42.84 38.49 -11.30
CA ASN A 88 41.40 38.40 -11.06
C ASN A 88 41.15 37.49 -9.87
N LEU A 89 40.68 38.08 -8.77
CA LEU A 89 40.51 37.37 -7.49
C LEU A 89 39.09 36.84 -7.26
N ILE A 90 38.10 37.29 -8.06
CA ILE A 90 36.68 36.93 -7.93
C ILE A 90 36.18 36.38 -9.27
N THR A 91 35.50 35.25 -9.22
CA THR A 91 34.79 34.63 -10.36
C THR A 91 33.28 34.68 -10.12
N TYR A 92 32.54 35.22 -11.09
CA TYR A 92 31.07 35.37 -11.02
C TYR A 92 30.35 34.18 -11.65
N SER A 93 29.10 33.97 -11.23
CA SER A 93 28.17 33.03 -11.88
C SER A 93 27.84 33.48 -13.31
N ALA A 94 27.33 32.56 -14.14
CA ALA A 94 27.02 32.86 -15.54
C ALA A 94 25.94 33.96 -15.65
N GLY A 95 26.27 35.07 -16.30
CA GLY A 95 25.39 36.24 -16.44
C GLY A 95 25.61 37.34 -15.40
N ASP A 96 26.38 37.06 -14.34
CA ASP A 96 26.68 38.00 -13.27
C ASP A 96 27.95 38.81 -13.56
N ASN A 97 28.05 39.98 -12.93
CA ASN A 97 29.27 40.79 -12.90
C ASN A 97 29.31 41.64 -11.62
N LYS A 98 30.37 42.43 -11.44
CA LYS A 98 30.55 43.25 -10.23
C LYS A 98 29.39 44.20 -9.91
N ASP A 99 28.64 44.65 -10.91
CA ASP A 99 27.53 45.60 -10.76
C ASP A 99 26.16 44.90 -10.74
N ASN A 100 26.14 43.57 -10.93
CA ASN A 100 24.94 42.74 -10.94
C ASN A 100 25.28 41.33 -10.44
N VAL A 101 25.36 41.19 -9.11
CA VAL A 101 25.61 39.90 -8.45
C VAL A 101 24.26 39.32 -8.01
N ASN A 102 23.87 38.23 -8.68
CA ASN A 102 22.58 37.57 -8.53
C ASN A 102 22.72 36.17 -7.91
N GLY A 103 23.86 35.51 -8.09
CA GLY A 103 24.23 34.23 -7.53
C GLY A 103 25.56 34.26 -6.77
N ASN A 104 25.91 33.13 -6.14
CA ASN A 104 27.14 32.99 -5.36
C ASN A 104 28.40 33.24 -6.21
N ILE A 105 29.44 33.80 -5.56
CA ILE A 105 30.73 34.11 -6.18
C ILE A 105 31.81 33.13 -5.68
N THR A 106 32.84 32.89 -6.49
CA THR A 106 34.01 32.10 -6.10
C THR A 106 35.22 33.01 -5.89
N LEU A 107 35.97 32.79 -4.82
CA LEU A 107 37.07 33.62 -4.33
C LEU A 107 38.38 32.85 -4.38
N LEU A 108 39.44 33.46 -4.93
CA LEU A 108 40.77 32.85 -4.97
C LEU A 108 41.41 32.85 -3.57
N THR A 109 41.78 31.68 -3.04
CA THR A 109 42.29 31.52 -1.66
C THR A 109 43.81 31.31 -1.56
N SER A 110 44.52 31.23 -2.68
CA SER A 110 45.99 31.08 -2.71
C SER A 110 46.60 31.62 -4.00
N PHE A 111 47.82 32.15 -3.93
CA PHE A 111 48.60 32.60 -5.08
C PHE A 111 50.10 32.33 -4.87
N LYS A 112 50.75 31.62 -5.80
CA LYS A 112 52.17 31.19 -5.72
C LYS A 112 52.54 30.63 -4.33
N ASP A 113 51.76 29.64 -3.88
CA ASP A 113 51.89 28.97 -2.57
C ASP A 113 51.66 29.86 -1.33
N ASN A 114 51.31 31.13 -1.52
CA ASN A 114 50.95 32.05 -0.44
C ASN A 114 49.43 32.12 -0.26
N LYS A 115 49.00 32.32 0.97
CA LYS A 115 47.59 32.29 1.35
C LYS A 115 46.91 33.62 1.04
N ILE A 116 45.66 33.56 0.56
CA ILE A 116 44.80 34.72 0.42
C ILE A 116 43.62 34.56 1.37
N THR A 117 43.45 35.50 2.30
CA THR A 117 42.29 35.56 3.20
C THR A 117 41.29 36.60 2.73
N TRP A 118 40.00 36.28 2.91
CA TRP A 118 38.89 37.13 2.51
C TRP A 118 38.06 37.57 3.69
N GLN A 119 37.59 38.80 3.61
CA GLN A 119 36.67 39.38 4.57
C GLN A 119 35.58 40.14 3.82
N SER A 120 34.32 39.92 4.17
CA SER A 120 33.22 40.81 3.79
C SER A 120 33.02 41.86 4.87
N LEU A 121 32.73 43.09 4.45
CA LEU A 121 32.31 44.17 5.35
C LEU A 121 30.78 44.33 5.41
N ASP A 122 30.04 43.51 4.67
CA ASP A 122 28.57 43.54 4.62
C ASP A 122 28.00 42.11 4.74
N GLU A 123 26.85 41.99 5.40
CA GLU A 123 26.17 40.70 5.64
C GLU A 123 25.53 40.11 4.38
N ALA A 124 25.32 40.92 3.33
CA ALA A 124 24.79 40.46 2.05
C ALA A 124 25.73 39.46 1.34
N ILE A 125 27.01 39.38 1.73
CA ILE A 125 27.94 38.33 1.29
C ILE A 125 28.62 37.72 2.51
N SER A 126 28.36 36.43 2.76
CA SER A 126 29.08 35.65 3.77
C SER A 126 30.19 34.81 3.13
N ILE A 127 31.36 34.77 3.76
CA ILE A 127 32.54 34.07 3.23
C ILE A 127 32.63 32.68 3.86
N ASN A 128 32.57 31.64 3.03
CA ASN A 128 32.74 30.25 3.45
C ASN A 128 33.80 29.56 2.56
N GLY A 129 35.03 29.44 3.07
CA GLY A 129 36.15 28.89 2.31
C GLY A 129 36.45 29.70 1.05
N ASN A 130 36.25 29.10 -0.12
CA ASN A 130 36.41 29.76 -1.42
C ASN A 130 35.10 30.30 -2.02
N GLN A 131 33.99 30.30 -1.28
CA GLN A 131 32.70 30.82 -1.76
C GLN A 131 32.26 32.08 -1.00
N GLY A 132 31.79 33.08 -1.74
CA GLY A 132 30.98 34.17 -1.21
C GLY A 132 29.50 33.85 -1.44
N VAL A 133 28.79 33.53 -0.37
CA VAL A 133 27.37 33.17 -0.39
C VAL A 133 26.53 34.44 -0.27
N ILE A 134 25.67 34.68 -1.28
CA ILE A 134 24.86 35.89 -1.38
C ILE A 134 23.55 35.75 -0.62
N THR A 135 23.21 36.78 0.15
CA THR A 135 21.88 36.96 0.74
C THR A 135 21.26 38.24 0.18
N LYS A 136 20.21 38.12 -0.63
CA LYS A 136 19.55 39.28 -1.25
C LYS A 136 18.59 39.96 -0.28
N GLY A 137 18.66 41.28 -0.22
CA GLY A 137 17.69 42.12 0.47
C GLY A 137 16.57 42.62 -0.44
N GLU A 138 15.71 43.47 0.11
CA GLU A 138 14.61 44.12 -0.61
C GLU A 138 15.10 45.28 -1.52
N SER A 139 16.37 45.68 -1.41
CA SER A 139 17.03 46.69 -2.24
C SER A 139 18.41 46.25 -2.70
N ASN A 140 18.90 46.83 -3.80
CA ASN A 140 20.29 46.62 -4.22
C ASN A 140 21.25 47.09 -3.12
N THR A 141 22.25 46.28 -2.82
CA THR A 141 23.20 46.51 -1.71
C THR A 141 24.62 46.54 -2.25
N LEU A 142 25.39 47.56 -1.87
CA LEU A 142 26.81 47.68 -2.19
C LEU A 142 27.63 46.96 -1.11
N VAL A 143 28.43 45.99 -1.52
CA VAL A 143 29.21 45.14 -0.62
C VAL A 143 30.70 45.31 -0.88
N ASN A 144 31.46 45.61 0.18
CA ASN A 144 32.91 45.71 0.12
C ASN A 144 33.57 44.41 0.62
N LEU A 145 34.40 43.81 -0.23
CA LEU A 145 35.22 42.64 0.08
C LEU A 145 36.70 43.02 0.14
N ILE A 146 37.42 42.45 1.09
CA ILE A 146 38.86 42.65 1.29
C ILE A 146 39.57 41.31 1.08
N ALA A 147 40.53 41.28 0.15
CA ALA A 147 41.48 40.19 -0.04
C ALA A 147 42.84 40.58 0.53
N LYS A 148 43.44 39.72 1.36
CA LYS A 148 44.76 39.93 1.96
C LYS A 148 45.71 38.82 1.54
N LEU A 149 46.87 39.18 0.98
CA LEU A 149 47.93 38.22 0.67
C LEU A 149 48.87 38.08 1.88
N GLU A 150 49.08 36.85 2.33
CA GLU A 150 49.86 36.50 3.52
C GLU A 150 51.12 35.71 3.12
N VAL A 151 52.30 36.17 3.55
CA VAL A 151 53.59 35.46 3.47
C VAL A 151 54.12 35.32 4.90
N ASP A 152 54.49 34.10 5.31
CA ASP A 152 54.91 33.79 6.68
C ASP A 152 53.96 34.38 7.76
N ASP A 153 52.65 34.20 7.54
CA ASP A 153 51.56 34.72 8.38
C ASP A 153 51.52 36.25 8.54
N LYS A 154 52.24 37.01 7.70
CA LYS A 154 52.18 38.47 7.65
C LYS A 154 51.47 38.94 6.40
N VAL A 155 50.52 39.87 6.56
CA VAL A 155 49.83 40.53 5.44
C VAL A 155 50.81 41.46 4.74
N ILE A 156 51.13 41.15 3.48
CA ILE A 156 52.04 41.95 2.65
C ILE A 156 51.31 42.80 1.60
N ALA A 157 50.07 42.44 1.24
CA ALA A 157 49.23 43.21 0.33
C ALA A 157 47.74 43.09 0.68
N ILE A 158 46.99 44.14 0.39
CA ILE A 158 45.53 44.20 0.58
C ILE A 158 44.89 44.75 -0.70
N ARG A 159 43.79 44.12 -1.13
CA ARG A 159 42.95 44.60 -2.23
C ARG A 159 41.50 44.65 -1.80
N GLU A 160 40.82 45.71 -2.20
CA GLU A 160 39.40 45.92 -1.91
C GLU A 160 38.58 45.82 -3.20
N PHE A 161 37.38 45.27 -3.08
CA PHE A 161 36.43 45.09 -4.17
C PHE A 161 35.05 45.58 -3.73
N THR A 162 34.39 46.37 -4.56
CA THR A 162 33.01 46.79 -4.33
C THR A 162 32.10 46.09 -5.34
N LEU A 163 31.10 45.36 -4.84
CA LEU A 163 30.12 44.59 -5.62
C LEU A 163 28.70 45.11 -5.37
N THR A 164 27.80 44.97 -6.34
CA THR A 164 26.37 45.28 -6.17
C THR A 164 25.57 43.97 -6.15
N VAL A 165 25.05 43.60 -4.99
CA VAL A 165 24.08 42.50 -4.84
C VAL A 165 22.69 43.06 -5.19
N ILE A 166 22.02 42.46 -6.16
CA ILE A 166 20.69 42.95 -6.59
C ILE A 166 19.57 42.50 -5.65
N LYS A 167 18.50 43.30 -5.60
CA LYS A 167 17.28 43.02 -4.82
C LYS A 167 16.61 41.69 -5.23
N LYS A 168 15.75 41.17 -4.36
CA LYS A 168 14.86 40.04 -4.70
C LYS A 168 13.87 40.41 -5.81
N ASP A 169 13.45 39.41 -6.59
CA ASP A 169 12.37 39.53 -7.57
C ASP A 169 11.00 39.58 -6.85
N GLU A 170 10.05 40.40 -7.34
CA GLU A 170 8.69 40.50 -6.79
C GLU A 170 7.83 39.30 -7.23
N GLU A 171 7.26 38.53 -6.30
CA GLU A 171 6.30 37.45 -6.58
C GLU A 171 4.89 38.02 -6.83
N ASN A 172 4.28 37.65 -7.96
CA ASN A 172 2.89 38.01 -8.28
C ASN A 172 1.93 37.07 -7.52
N PRO A 173 0.95 37.57 -6.75
CA PRO A 173 0.05 36.71 -5.97
C PRO A 173 -0.85 35.86 -6.87
N ILE A 174 -0.99 34.58 -6.52
CA ILE A 174 -1.81 33.61 -7.26
C ILE A 174 -3.30 33.98 -7.15
N ASN A 175 -3.99 34.18 -8.28
CA ASN A 175 -5.43 34.46 -8.33
C ASN A 175 -6.24 33.16 -8.50
N TYR A 176 -6.71 32.59 -7.39
CA TYR A 176 -7.44 31.32 -7.39
C TYR A 176 -8.80 31.37 -8.12
N ASP A 177 -9.49 32.52 -8.12
CA ASP A 177 -10.77 32.67 -8.83
C ASP A 177 -10.62 32.54 -10.34
N GLU A 178 -9.59 33.19 -10.92
CA GLU A 178 -9.28 33.07 -12.35
C GLU A 178 -8.86 31.65 -12.73
N ILE A 179 -8.16 30.94 -11.84
CA ILE A 179 -7.77 29.54 -12.05
C ILE A 179 -9.01 28.64 -12.07
N LEU A 180 -9.91 28.76 -11.09
CA LEU A 180 -11.16 27.99 -11.05
C LEU A 180 -12.14 28.38 -12.16
N ALA A 181 -12.02 29.58 -12.73
CA ALA A 181 -12.80 30.01 -13.89
C ALA A 181 -12.49 29.21 -15.17
N LYS A 182 -11.31 28.59 -15.27
CA LYS A 182 -10.89 27.79 -16.43
C LYS A 182 -11.55 26.41 -16.50
N ILE A 183 -12.11 25.94 -15.39
CA ILE A 183 -12.78 24.64 -15.33
C ILE A 183 -14.15 24.72 -16.01
N THR A 184 -14.39 23.81 -16.95
CA THR A 184 -15.67 23.64 -17.63
C THR A 184 -16.12 22.18 -17.51
N LEU A 185 -17.34 21.95 -17.04
CA LEU A 185 -17.97 20.62 -16.95
C LEU A 185 -19.27 20.59 -17.77
N PRO A 186 -19.68 19.43 -18.29
CA PRO A 186 -20.95 19.32 -19.01
C PRO A 186 -22.14 19.46 -18.05
N SER A 187 -23.29 19.92 -18.54
CA SER A 187 -24.53 20.00 -17.73
C SER A 187 -25.14 18.63 -17.42
N GLU A 188 -24.85 17.63 -18.25
CA GLU A 188 -25.29 16.24 -18.10
C GLU A 188 -24.20 15.27 -18.55
N THR A 189 -24.19 14.05 -18.02
CA THR A 189 -23.21 13.03 -18.41
C THR A 189 -23.75 11.59 -18.32
N LYS A 190 -23.22 10.72 -19.18
CA LYS A 190 -23.34 9.25 -19.10
C LYS A 190 -21.99 8.57 -18.85
N THR A 191 -20.90 9.33 -18.75
CA THR A 191 -19.51 8.83 -18.71
C THR A 191 -18.68 9.59 -17.67
N ASP A 192 -17.55 9.03 -17.29
CA ASP A 192 -16.61 9.66 -16.37
C ASP A 192 -16.21 11.08 -16.80
N LEU A 193 -16.07 11.96 -15.81
CA LEU A 193 -15.63 13.33 -15.96
C LEU A 193 -14.12 13.43 -15.72
N LEU A 194 -13.44 14.22 -16.55
CA LEU A 194 -12.05 14.57 -16.31
C LEU A 194 -11.98 15.77 -15.37
N LEU A 195 -11.71 15.52 -14.09
CA LEU A 195 -11.54 16.56 -13.08
C LEU A 195 -10.07 16.96 -12.98
N PRO A 196 -9.67 18.20 -13.35
CA PRO A 196 -8.29 18.63 -13.27
C PRO A 196 -7.84 18.71 -11.81
N THR A 197 -6.70 18.12 -11.49
CA THR A 197 -6.08 18.18 -10.16
C THR A 197 -5.00 19.25 -10.06
N VAL A 198 -4.55 19.80 -11.19
CA VAL A 198 -3.60 20.92 -11.27
C VAL A 198 -3.96 21.83 -12.44
N ILE A 199 -4.01 23.14 -12.21
CA ILE A 199 -4.14 24.17 -13.24
C ILE A 199 -3.12 25.27 -12.92
N ASP A 200 -2.29 25.68 -13.89
CA ASP A 200 -1.23 26.69 -13.71
C ASP A 200 -0.34 26.46 -12.47
N ASN A 201 0.06 25.21 -12.23
CA ASN A 201 0.83 24.77 -11.06
C ASN A 201 0.13 24.95 -9.69
N VAL A 202 -1.17 25.18 -9.68
CA VAL A 202 -2.00 25.19 -8.46
C VAL A 202 -2.78 23.89 -8.35
N ASN A 203 -2.67 23.24 -7.20
CA ASN A 203 -3.43 22.03 -6.89
C ASN A 203 -4.91 22.36 -6.70
N ILE A 204 -5.76 21.53 -7.30
CA ILE A 204 -7.21 21.58 -7.21
C ILE A 204 -7.70 20.31 -6.52
N THR A 205 -8.46 20.46 -5.45
CA THR A 205 -9.14 19.34 -4.77
C THR A 205 -10.62 19.34 -5.10
N TRP A 206 -11.19 18.14 -5.20
CA TRP A 206 -12.59 17.95 -5.59
C TRP A 206 -13.38 17.22 -4.51
N VAL A 207 -14.61 17.68 -4.29
CA VAL A 207 -15.59 17.03 -3.41
C VAL A 207 -16.91 16.90 -4.15
N SER A 208 -17.45 15.68 -4.19
CA SER A 208 -18.81 15.41 -4.62
C SER A 208 -19.76 15.32 -3.43
N ASN A 209 -20.97 15.82 -3.59
CA ASN A 209 -22.03 15.67 -2.59
C ASN A 209 -22.80 14.35 -2.72
N ASP A 210 -22.61 13.60 -3.80
CA ASP A 210 -23.35 12.37 -4.09
C ASP A 210 -22.43 11.31 -4.72
N SER A 211 -22.66 10.05 -4.36
CA SER A 211 -21.91 8.90 -4.87
C SER A 211 -22.04 8.66 -6.39
N ALA A 212 -23.04 9.23 -7.06
CA ALA A 212 -23.23 9.11 -8.50
C ALA A 212 -22.07 9.72 -9.31
N ILE A 213 -21.29 10.65 -8.73
CA ILE A 213 -19.97 11.06 -9.26
C ILE A 213 -18.96 11.05 -8.11
N SER A 214 -17.86 10.31 -8.23
CA SER A 214 -16.80 10.31 -7.22
C SER A 214 -15.95 11.58 -7.24
N ASN A 215 -15.13 11.80 -6.21
CA ASN A 215 -14.15 12.90 -6.17
C ASN A 215 -13.08 12.82 -7.29
N ALA A 216 -12.94 11.67 -7.94
CA ALA A 216 -12.06 11.49 -9.10
C ALA A 216 -12.79 11.68 -10.44
N GLY A 217 -14.10 11.98 -10.42
CA GLY A 217 -14.91 12.15 -11.62
C GLY A 217 -15.50 10.86 -12.20
N VAL A 218 -15.29 9.71 -11.54
CA VAL A 218 -15.91 8.43 -11.96
C VAL A 218 -17.42 8.50 -11.78
N VAL A 219 -18.19 8.20 -12.82
CA VAL A 219 -19.66 8.31 -12.87
C VAL A 219 -20.31 6.94 -12.69
N THR A 220 -21.23 6.85 -11.74
CA THR A 220 -22.08 5.67 -11.50
C THR A 220 -23.53 6.01 -11.85
N ARG A 221 -24.11 5.30 -12.83
CA ARG A 221 -25.47 5.56 -13.33
C ARG A 221 -26.49 4.69 -12.58
N GLY A 222 -27.64 5.28 -12.26
CA GLY A 222 -28.77 4.61 -11.60
C GLY A 222 -30.00 4.53 -12.51
N ARG A 223 -31.18 4.24 -11.94
CA ARG A 223 -32.45 4.19 -12.70
C ARG A 223 -33.09 5.55 -12.94
N ASP A 224 -32.73 6.54 -12.14
CA ASP A 224 -33.20 7.91 -12.25
C ASP A 224 -32.04 8.85 -12.59
N ASP A 225 -32.39 10.01 -13.16
CA ASP A 225 -31.41 11.07 -13.37
C ASP A 225 -31.07 11.70 -12.02
N ILE A 226 -29.78 11.80 -11.71
CA ILE A 226 -29.30 12.33 -10.42
C ILE A 226 -28.56 13.64 -10.66
N SER A 227 -28.97 14.70 -9.95
CA SER A 227 -28.25 15.98 -9.98
C SER A 227 -27.13 16.00 -8.93
N VAL A 228 -25.89 16.08 -9.37
CA VAL A 228 -24.69 16.06 -8.52
C VAL A 228 -24.01 17.41 -8.53
N THR A 229 -23.63 17.90 -7.34
CA THR A 229 -22.86 19.12 -7.15
C THR A 229 -21.41 18.78 -6.84
N LEU A 230 -20.51 19.14 -7.75
CA LEU A 230 -19.06 19.00 -7.60
C LEU A 230 -18.45 20.32 -7.14
N SER A 231 -17.61 20.28 -6.12
CA SER A 231 -16.92 21.45 -5.55
C SER A 231 -15.42 21.35 -5.83
N ALA A 232 -14.87 22.28 -6.61
CA ALA A 232 -13.44 22.41 -6.87
C ALA A 232 -12.84 23.47 -5.94
N THR A 233 -11.76 23.15 -5.23
CA THR A 233 -11.09 24.06 -4.29
C THR A 233 -9.65 24.30 -4.70
N ALA A 234 -9.25 25.58 -4.77
CA ALA A 234 -7.90 26.04 -5.04
C ALA A 234 -7.48 27.01 -3.94
N GLY A 235 -6.44 26.67 -3.17
CA GLY A 235 -6.08 27.43 -1.97
C GLY A 235 -7.24 27.51 -0.97
N SER A 236 -7.76 28.71 -0.72
CA SER A 236 -8.90 28.96 0.16
C SER A 236 -10.22 29.25 -0.57
N VAL A 237 -10.24 29.14 -1.91
CA VAL A 237 -11.41 29.47 -2.73
C VAL A 237 -12.05 28.19 -3.27
N THR A 238 -13.38 28.11 -3.24
CA THR A 238 -14.15 26.96 -3.75
C THR A 238 -15.19 27.43 -4.77
N LYS A 239 -15.32 26.68 -5.87
CA LYS A 239 -16.34 26.88 -6.91
C LYS A 239 -17.13 25.60 -7.15
N THR A 240 -18.45 25.72 -7.30
CA THR A 240 -19.36 24.58 -7.48
C THR A 240 -19.83 24.42 -8.92
N PHE A 241 -20.06 23.19 -9.35
CA PHE A 241 -20.59 22.80 -10.65
C PHE A 241 -21.74 21.82 -10.48
N LEU A 242 -22.84 22.02 -11.19
CA LEU A 242 -23.98 21.10 -11.21
C LEU A 242 -23.90 20.23 -12.47
N VAL A 243 -23.91 18.91 -12.30
CA VAL A 243 -23.90 17.93 -13.39
C VAL A 243 -25.01 16.92 -13.17
N VAL A 244 -25.84 16.68 -14.18
CA VAL A 244 -26.88 15.63 -14.14
C VAL A 244 -26.30 14.31 -14.66
N VAL A 245 -26.22 13.29 -13.81
CA VAL A 245 -25.91 11.93 -14.23
C VAL A 245 -27.18 11.32 -14.81
N LEU A 246 -27.16 11.01 -16.10
CA LEU A 246 -28.30 10.43 -16.79
C LEU A 246 -28.43 8.95 -16.44
N LYS A 247 -29.67 8.50 -16.21
CA LYS A 247 -30.00 7.12 -15.88
C LYS A 247 -29.47 6.10 -16.87
N GLU A 248 -29.31 4.87 -16.40
CA GLU A 248 -29.02 3.70 -17.20
C GLU A 248 -30.25 3.26 -18.00
N GLU A 249 -30.07 2.98 -19.29
CA GLU A 249 -31.17 2.55 -20.16
C GLU A 249 -31.40 1.05 -19.95
N ALA A 250 -32.56 0.69 -19.41
CA ALA A 250 -32.92 -0.71 -19.17
C ALA A 250 -33.16 -1.45 -20.49
N ILE A 251 -32.80 -2.75 -20.53
CA ILE A 251 -32.94 -3.60 -21.72
C ILE A 251 -34.42 -3.71 -22.13
N ILE A 252 -34.77 -3.20 -23.30
CA ILE A 252 -36.13 -3.37 -23.84
C ILE A 252 -36.22 -4.76 -24.49
N SER A 253 -37.12 -5.59 -23.98
CA SER A 253 -37.33 -6.95 -24.51
C SER A 253 -37.73 -6.91 -26.00
N THR A 254 -37.08 -7.71 -26.83
CA THR A 254 -37.47 -7.99 -28.22
C THR A 254 -38.47 -9.16 -28.31
N LYS A 255 -38.80 -9.74 -27.15
CA LYS A 255 -39.70 -10.87 -26.97
C LYS A 255 -40.85 -10.45 -26.07
N THR A 256 -41.53 -11.41 -25.47
CA THR A 256 -42.56 -11.08 -24.49
C THR A 256 -41.89 -10.42 -23.27
N PRO A 257 -42.36 -9.26 -22.80
CA PRO A 257 -41.84 -8.64 -21.58
C PRO A 257 -41.90 -9.61 -20.40
N ILE A 258 -40.86 -9.66 -19.58
CA ILE A 258 -40.78 -10.59 -18.45
C ILE A 258 -41.94 -10.40 -17.47
N ALA A 259 -42.40 -9.17 -17.23
CA ALA A 259 -43.58 -8.92 -16.39
C ALA A 259 -44.83 -9.65 -16.92
N GLU A 260 -45.06 -9.64 -18.23
CA GLU A 260 -46.18 -10.36 -18.84
C GLU A 260 -45.99 -11.88 -18.79
N VAL A 261 -44.75 -12.37 -18.92
CA VAL A 261 -44.43 -13.80 -18.81
C VAL A 261 -44.77 -14.34 -17.41
N ARG A 262 -44.53 -13.56 -16.35
CA ARG A 262 -44.84 -13.94 -14.96
C ARG A 262 -46.34 -14.16 -14.72
N GLU A 263 -47.20 -13.43 -15.46
CA GLU A 263 -48.65 -13.55 -15.39
C GLU A 263 -49.24 -14.67 -16.28
N MET A 264 -48.41 -15.37 -17.06
CA MET A 264 -48.88 -16.43 -17.94
C MET A 264 -49.22 -17.72 -17.19
N ALA A 265 -50.17 -18.49 -17.75
CA ALA A 265 -50.48 -19.82 -17.27
C ALA A 265 -49.22 -20.72 -17.21
N LEU A 266 -49.11 -21.51 -16.14
CA LEU A 266 -48.00 -22.44 -15.92
C LEU A 266 -47.94 -23.52 -17.03
N GLY A 267 -46.73 -23.98 -17.33
CA GLY A 267 -46.44 -24.98 -18.36
C GLY A 267 -46.40 -24.44 -19.79
N LYS A 268 -46.43 -23.11 -19.97
CA LYS A 268 -46.40 -22.48 -21.30
C LYS A 268 -44.96 -22.26 -21.75
N GLN A 269 -44.66 -22.65 -22.98
CA GLN A 269 -43.38 -22.33 -23.63
C GLN A 269 -43.34 -20.84 -23.95
N VAL A 270 -42.30 -20.16 -23.49
CA VAL A 270 -42.06 -18.73 -23.70
C VAL A 270 -40.62 -18.48 -24.13
N GLU A 271 -40.39 -17.30 -24.71
CA GLU A 271 -39.06 -16.74 -24.96
C GLU A 271 -38.96 -15.41 -24.21
N VAL A 272 -37.87 -15.22 -23.47
CA VAL A 272 -37.55 -13.96 -22.78
C VAL A 272 -36.23 -13.42 -23.29
N HIS A 273 -36.17 -12.09 -23.41
CA HIS A 273 -35.00 -11.33 -23.83
C HIS A 273 -34.56 -10.44 -22.67
N GLY A 274 -33.32 -10.57 -22.21
CA GLY A 274 -32.82 -9.76 -21.12
C GLY A 274 -31.37 -10.05 -20.76
N VAL A 275 -30.88 -9.36 -19.73
CA VAL A 275 -29.52 -9.51 -19.19
C VAL A 275 -29.52 -10.47 -18.01
N VAL A 276 -28.54 -11.37 -17.98
CA VAL A 276 -28.34 -12.29 -16.85
C VAL A 276 -27.70 -11.55 -15.68
N THR A 277 -28.36 -11.52 -14.52
CA THR A 277 -28.00 -10.64 -13.40
C THR A 277 -27.27 -11.35 -12.26
N SER A 278 -27.67 -12.56 -11.90
CA SER A 278 -27.10 -13.29 -10.75
C SER A 278 -26.97 -14.78 -11.01
N LEU A 279 -25.93 -15.39 -10.44
CA LEU A 279 -25.77 -16.85 -10.31
C LEU A 279 -26.29 -17.28 -8.93
N MET A 280 -27.35 -18.06 -8.93
CA MET A 280 -27.99 -18.64 -7.76
C MET A 280 -27.52 -20.08 -7.51
N ALA A 281 -27.99 -20.66 -6.41
CA ALA A 281 -27.70 -22.05 -6.03
C ALA A 281 -27.99 -23.06 -7.15
N ASN A 282 -27.18 -24.12 -7.23
CA ASN A 282 -27.27 -25.22 -8.22
C ASN A 282 -27.07 -24.80 -9.69
N GLY A 283 -26.44 -23.65 -9.99
CA GLY A 283 -26.24 -23.21 -11.37
C GLY A 283 -27.48 -22.59 -12.02
N ASN A 284 -28.42 -22.12 -11.20
CA ASN A 284 -29.58 -21.35 -11.65
C ASN A 284 -29.20 -19.89 -11.81
N PHE A 285 -29.90 -19.16 -12.68
CA PHE A 285 -29.60 -17.75 -12.95
C PHE A 285 -30.86 -16.90 -12.82
N THR A 286 -30.72 -15.58 -12.76
CA THR A 286 -31.82 -14.63 -13.00
C THR A 286 -31.57 -13.88 -14.29
N ILE A 287 -32.63 -13.58 -15.03
CA ILE A 287 -32.61 -12.73 -16.22
C ILE A 287 -33.58 -11.57 -16.02
N GLN A 288 -33.21 -10.38 -16.48
CA GLN A 288 -33.97 -9.15 -16.28
C GLN A 288 -34.04 -8.30 -17.56
N ASP A 289 -35.20 -7.70 -17.79
CA ASP A 289 -35.45 -6.68 -18.81
C ASP A 289 -36.02 -5.41 -18.15
N SER A 290 -36.44 -4.43 -18.95
CA SER A 290 -37.00 -3.17 -18.48
C SER A 290 -38.38 -3.32 -17.81
N SER A 291 -39.04 -4.46 -17.98
CA SER A 291 -40.36 -4.74 -17.42
C SER A 291 -40.31 -5.57 -16.13
N GLY A 292 -39.34 -6.48 -16.01
CA GLY A 292 -39.40 -7.57 -15.03
C GLY A 292 -38.10 -8.35 -14.88
N ALA A 293 -38.00 -9.14 -13.80
CA ALA A 293 -36.98 -10.16 -13.61
C ALA A 293 -37.61 -11.55 -13.41
N ILE A 294 -36.93 -12.61 -13.85
CA ILE A 294 -37.39 -13.98 -13.66
C ILE A 294 -36.22 -14.95 -13.43
N PRO A 295 -36.33 -15.92 -12.50
CA PRO A 295 -35.38 -17.01 -12.34
C PRO A 295 -35.40 -17.99 -13.52
N LEU A 296 -34.22 -18.50 -13.85
CA LEU A 296 -33.94 -19.53 -14.84
C LEU A 296 -33.44 -20.79 -14.11
N TYR A 297 -34.25 -21.83 -14.12
CA TYR A 297 -33.99 -23.10 -13.45
C TYR A 297 -33.44 -24.14 -14.41
N PHE A 298 -32.22 -24.60 -14.13
CA PHE A 298 -31.49 -25.61 -14.91
C PHE A 298 -31.40 -26.98 -14.20
N GLY A 299 -31.98 -27.13 -13.02
CA GLY A 299 -31.96 -28.40 -12.27
C GLY A 299 -30.74 -28.57 -11.37
N SER A 300 -30.40 -29.82 -11.07
CA SER A 300 -29.26 -30.21 -10.21
C SER A 300 -27.92 -30.31 -10.95
N ASN A 301 -27.89 -30.01 -12.25
CA ASN A 301 -26.68 -30.02 -13.04
C ASN A 301 -26.06 -28.62 -13.02
N ASN A 302 -24.85 -28.48 -12.49
CA ASN A 302 -24.09 -27.22 -12.53
C ASN A 302 -23.95 -26.74 -13.97
N ASN A 303 -24.82 -25.82 -14.40
CA ASN A 303 -24.82 -25.30 -15.75
C ASN A 303 -23.92 -24.06 -15.86
N THR A 304 -23.07 -24.03 -16.88
CA THR A 304 -22.17 -22.91 -17.21
C THR A 304 -22.60 -22.17 -18.49
N ALA A 305 -23.83 -22.40 -18.97
CA ALA A 305 -24.31 -21.89 -20.26
C ALA A 305 -24.50 -20.37 -20.30
N LEU A 306 -24.70 -19.72 -19.14
CA LEU A 306 -24.97 -18.29 -19.04
C LEU A 306 -23.83 -17.57 -18.32
N GLU A 307 -23.54 -16.37 -18.80
CA GLU A 307 -22.57 -15.45 -18.23
C GLU A 307 -23.29 -14.24 -17.63
N ILE A 308 -22.96 -13.87 -16.39
CA ILE A 308 -23.51 -12.66 -15.76
C ILE A 308 -23.05 -11.41 -16.54
N GLY A 309 -23.94 -10.42 -16.68
CA GLY A 309 -23.67 -9.20 -17.44
C GLY A 309 -23.67 -9.43 -18.95
N THR A 310 -24.34 -10.50 -19.41
CA THR A 310 -24.51 -10.80 -20.83
C THR A 310 -26.00 -10.90 -21.14
N GLU A 311 -26.37 -10.30 -22.27
CA GLU A 311 -27.71 -10.30 -22.84
C GLU A 311 -27.96 -11.56 -23.65
N TYR A 312 -29.11 -12.17 -23.42
CA TYR A 312 -29.53 -13.42 -24.06
C TYR A 312 -31.00 -13.38 -24.45
N ILE A 313 -31.33 -14.20 -25.45
CA ILE A 313 -32.67 -14.72 -25.66
C ILE A 313 -32.67 -16.17 -25.20
N VAL A 314 -33.53 -16.51 -24.26
CA VAL A 314 -33.70 -17.87 -23.75
C VAL A 314 -35.14 -18.33 -23.90
N SER A 315 -35.34 -19.63 -24.12
CA SER A 315 -36.65 -20.26 -24.11
C SER A 315 -36.79 -21.18 -22.90
N GLY A 316 -38.00 -21.29 -22.36
CA GLY A 316 -38.31 -22.20 -21.25
C GLY A 316 -39.80 -22.34 -21.03
N LEU A 317 -40.18 -23.24 -20.13
CA LEU A 317 -41.57 -23.41 -19.70
C LEU A 317 -41.81 -22.62 -18.41
N THR A 318 -42.90 -21.86 -18.36
CA THR A 318 -43.35 -21.20 -17.11
C THR A 318 -43.62 -22.24 -16.03
N HIS A 319 -43.12 -22.02 -14.83
CA HIS A 319 -43.21 -22.98 -13.73
C HIS A 319 -43.34 -22.26 -12.39
N ASN A 320 -43.95 -22.94 -11.42
CA ASN A 320 -44.03 -22.48 -10.04
C ASN A 320 -43.37 -23.54 -9.13
N PHE A 321 -42.43 -23.10 -8.32
CA PHE A 321 -41.81 -23.93 -7.29
C PHE A 321 -41.98 -23.30 -5.91
N ASN A 322 -42.94 -23.81 -5.13
CA ASN A 322 -43.26 -23.30 -3.79
C ASN A 322 -43.49 -21.78 -3.74
N GLY A 323 -44.16 -21.26 -4.78
CA GLY A 323 -44.51 -19.85 -4.95
C GLY A 323 -43.53 -19.06 -5.84
N LEU A 324 -42.29 -19.54 -6.03
CA LEU A 324 -41.33 -18.91 -6.93
C LEU A 324 -41.73 -19.13 -8.39
N ILE A 325 -42.12 -18.05 -9.08
CA ILE A 325 -42.39 -18.07 -10.51
C ILE A 325 -41.07 -18.03 -11.27
N GLN A 326 -40.83 -19.03 -12.12
CA GLN A 326 -39.56 -19.24 -12.82
C GLN A 326 -39.75 -19.88 -14.19
N LEU A 327 -38.68 -19.92 -15.00
CA LEU A 327 -38.62 -20.75 -16.20
C LEU A 327 -37.82 -22.02 -15.91
N ASN A 328 -38.34 -23.19 -16.27
CA ASN A 328 -37.59 -24.44 -16.26
C ASN A 328 -37.36 -24.96 -17.69
N THR A 329 -36.61 -26.06 -17.84
CA THR A 329 -36.24 -26.64 -19.15
C THR A 329 -35.58 -25.61 -20.07
N VAL A 330 -34.80 -24.71 -19.47
CA VAL A 330 -34.29 -23.52 -20.15
C VAL A 330 -33.26 -23.89 -21.22
N SER A 331 -33.39 -23.31 -22.40
CA SER A 331 -32.44 -23.40 -23.50
C SER A 331 -32.02 -22.01 -23.98
N VAL A 332 -30.74 -21.85 -24.31
CA VAL A 332 -30.22 -20.60 -24.89
C VAL A 332 -30.55 -20.60 -26.38
N ILE A 333 -31.31 -19.60 -26.82
CA ILE A 333 -31.65 -19.39 -28.24
C ILE A 333 -30.58 -18.52 -28.89
N GLU A 334 -30.20 -17.43 -28.24
CA GLU A 334 -29.23 -16.47 -28.75
C GLU A 334 -28.42 -15.84 -27.62
N LYS A 335 -27.10 -15.71 -27.82
CA LYS A 335 -26.19 -14.89 -27.00
C LYS A 335 -25.96 -13.59 -27.77
N ILE A 336 -26.47 -12.48 -27.27
CA ILE A 336 -26.42 -11.19 -27.97
C ILE A 336 -25.07 -10.51 -27.72
N GLY A 337 -24.67 -10.37 -26.46
CA GLY A 337 -23.39 -9.75 -26.11
C GLY A 337 -23.29 -9.34 -24.65
N LYS A 338 -22.09 -8.89 -24.25
CA LYS A 338 -21.90 -8.30 -22.92
C LYS A 338 -22.56 -6.93 -22.86
N THR A 339 -23.20 -6.64 -21.74
CA THR A 339 -23.87 -5.36 -21.49
C THR A 339 -23.70 -4.99 -20.01
N SER A 340 -24.05 -3.76 -19.66
CA SER A 340 -24.07 -3.35 -18.26
C SER A 340 -25.20 -4.05 -17.51
N LEU A 341 -24.96 -4.30 -16.23
CA LEU A 341 -25.97 -4.93 -15.38
C LEU A 341 -27.04 -3.88 -15.03
N PRO A 342 -28.31 -4.29 -14.84
CA PRO A 342 -29.36 -3.37 -14.45
C PRO A 342 -29.01 -2.68 -13.13
N SER A 343 -29.40 -1.42 -12.99
CA SER A 343 -29.18 -0.69 -11.76
C SER A 343 -29.97 -1.31 -10.60
N VAL A 344 -29.34 -1.33 -9.42
CA VAL A 344 -29.86 -1.95 -8.20
C VAL A 344 -31.10 -1.22 -7.69
N ILE A 345 -32.04 -1.96 -7.08
CA ILE A 345 -33.20 -1.37 -6.38
C ILE A 345 -32.87 -1.16 -4.91
N ASP A 346 -32.85 0.07 -4.42
CA ASP A 346 -32.78 0.32 -2.98
C ASP A 346 -34.17 0.15 -2.36
N LEU A 347 -34.33 -0.88 -1.55
CA LEU A 347 -35.55 -1.18 -0.79
C LEU A 347 -35.42 -0.81 0.68
N THR A 348 -34.40 -0.05 1.07
CA THR A 348 -34.22 0.39 2.46
C THR A 348 -35.48 1.11 2.97
N GLY A 349 -36.03 0.61 4.09
CA GLY A 349 -37.26 1.14 4.70
C GLY A 349 -38.56 0.68 4.04
N TYR A 350 -38.48 -0.13 2.97
CA TYR A 350 -39.64 -0.79 2.39
C TYR A 350 -40.07 -1.98 3.26
N SER A 351 -41.36 -2.34 3.18
CA SER A 351 -41.90 -3.50 3.91
C SER A 351 -41.10 -4.77 3.62
N LEU A 352 -40.88 -5.59 4.65
CA LEU A 352 -40.33 -6.95 4.51
C LEU A 352 -41.45 -8.02 4.42
N ASP A 353 -42.71 -7.61 4.48
CA ASP A 353 -43.84 -8.53 4.35
C ASP A 353 -43.90 -9.14 2.96
N TYR A 354 -44.17 -10.45 2.93
CA TYR A 354 -44.13 -11.28 1.73
C TYR A 354 -44.89 -10.67 0.53
N ASP A 355 -46.13 -10.22 0.74
CA ASP A 355 -46.97 -9.68 -0.33
C ASP A 355 -46.38 -8.40 -0.96
N ASP A 356 -45.60 -7.63 -0.20
CA ASP A 356 -44.98 -6.39 -0.68
C ASP A 356 -43.65 -6.66 -1.39
N VAL A 357 -42.84 -7.61 -0.89
CA VAL A 357 -41.51 -7.90 -1.45
C VAL A 357 -41.57 -8.74 -2.72
N THR A 358 -42.63 -9.54 -2.91
CA THR A 358 -42.81 -10.40 -4.10
C THR A 358 -42.91 -9.63 -5.41
N LEU A 359 -43.30 -8.35 -5.38
CA LEU A 359 -43.27 -7.47 -6.55
C LEU A 359 -41.86 -7.33 -7.14
N TYR A 360 -40.84 -7.47 -6.29
CA TYR A 360 -39.43 -7.37 -6.66
C TYR A 360 -38.75 -8.75 -6.73
N GLU A 361 -39.51 -9.83 -6.85
CA GLU A 361 -38.96 -11.17 -7.00
C GLU A 361 -38.00 -11.24 -8.22
N ALA A 362 -36.85 -11.89 -7.99
CA ALA A 362 -35.73 -12.01 -8.93
C ALA A 362 -34.97 -10.72 -9.29
N TYR A 363 -35.42 -9.55 -8.82
CA TYR A 363 -34.63 -8.32 -8.98
C TYR A 363 -33.39 -8.34 -8.10
N VAL A 364 -32.35 -7.65 -8.56
CA VAL A 364 -31.17 -7.33 -7.76
C VAL A 364 -31.44 -6.05 -6.97
N ILE A 365 -31.35 -6.15 -5.64
CA ILE A 365 -31.72 -5.08 -4.72
C ILE A 365 -30.60 -4.81 -3.70
N SER A 366 -30.67 -3.66 -3.05
CA SER A 366 -29.97 -3.36 -1.81
C SER A 366 -30.98 -3.08 -0.71
N TYR A 367 -30.65 -3.46 0.52
CA TYR A 367 -31.46 -3.17 1.69
C TYR A 367 -30.52 -2.87 2.86
N LYS A 368 -30.63 -1.66 3.42
CA LYS A 368 -29.77 -1.17 4.49
C LYS A 368 -30.50 -1.18 5.84
N ASN A 369 -29.75 -1.06 6.93
CA ASN A 369 -30.25 -0.91 8.30
C ASN A 369 -31.03 -2.12 8.83
N LEU A 370 -30.57 -3.33 8.50
CA LEU A 370 -31.20 -4.57 8.95
C LEU A 370 -30.53 -5.06 10.24
N GLU A 371 -31.29 -5.23 11.32
CA GLU A 371 -30.76 -5.83 12.55
C GLU A 371 -30.76 -7.35 12.46
N VAL A 372 -29.63 -7.98 12.74
CA VAL A 372 -29.46 -9.44 12.77
C VAL A 372 -30.06 -10.01 14.06
N ILE A 373 -31.01 -10.94 13.91
CA ILE A 373 -31.77 -11.57 15.00
C ILE A 373 -31.25 -12.97 15.30
N SER A 374 -30.84 -13.70 14.28
CA SER A 374 -30.20 -15.01 14.45
C SER A 374 -29.26 -15.30 13.28
N VAL A 375 -28.29 -16.17 13.53
CA VAL A 375 -27.36 -16.71 12.53
C VAL A 375 -27.45 -18.22 12.60
N GLU A 376 -27.81 -18.87 11.49
CA GLU A 376 -27.97 -20.32 11.41
C GLU A 376 -27.09 -20.91 10.30
N THR A 377 -26.22 -21.84 10.65
CA THR A 377 -25.47 -22.64 9.68
C THR A 377 -26.24 -23.92 9.34
N LYS A 378 -26.66 -24.04 8.08
CA LYS A 378 -27.39 -25.19 7.54
C LYS A 378 -26.54 -25.94 6.54
N LYS A 379 -26.99 -27.15 6.16
CA LYS A 379 -26.37 -27.90 5.07
C LYS A 379 -26.41 -27.05 3.78
N ASN A 380 -25.24 -26.69 3.28
CA ASN A 380 -25.01 -25.84 2.11
C ASN A 380 -25.45 -24.37 2.23
N ALA A 381 -25.70 -23.84 3.43
CA ALA A 381 -26.06 -22.43 3.57
C ALA A 381 -25.72 -21.85 4.94
N ILE A 382 -25.53 -20.53 4.97
CA ILE A 382 -25.56 -19.71 6.18
C ILE A 382 -26.74 -18.75 6.03
N GLU A 383 -27.62 -18.71 7.02
CA GLU A 383 -28.81 -17.86 7.03
C GLU A 383 -28.76 -16.86 8.17
N LEU A 384 -29.08 -15.60 7.85
CA LEU A 384 -29.33 -14.56 8.82
C LEU A 384 -30.84 -14.33 8.87
N THR A 385 -31.46 -14.42 10.05
CA THR A 385 -32.76 -13.78 10.24
C THR A 385 -32.50 -12.33 10.56
N VAL A 386 -33.10 -11.43 9.78
CA VAL A 386 -32.91 -9.99 9.90
C VAL A 386 -34.24 -9.29 10.08
N LYS A 387 -34.24 -8.13 10.74
CA LYS A 387 -35.43 -7.28 10.88
C LYS A 387 -35.16 -5.84 10.45
N ASN A 388 -36.19 -5.17 9.95
CA ASN A 388 -36.16 -3.73 9.70
C ASN A 388 -36.58 -2.93 10.96
N GLU A 389 -36.63 -1.60 10.83
CA GLU A 389 -37.05 -0.69 11.92
C GLU A 389 -38.50 -0.91 12.37
N ALA A 390 -39.38 -1.38 11.48
CA ALA A 390 -40.76 -1.72 11.79
C ALA A 390 -40.89 -3.04 12.57
N GLY A 391 -39.81 -3.81 12.70
CA GLY A 391 -39.78 -5.10 13.39
C GLY A 391 -40.22 -6.28 12.53
N GLU A 392 -40.49 -6.05 11.25
CA GLU A 392 -40.79 -7.09 10.26
C GLU A 392 -39.52 -7.90 9.99
N GLN A 393 -39.66 -9.20 9.75
CA GLN A 393 -38.53 -10.13 9.66
C GLN A 393 -38.49 -10.86 8.33
N THR A 394 -37.28 -11.04 7.81
CA THR A 394 -37.01 -11.90 6.66
C THR A 394 -35.68 -12.63 6.84
N ASN A 395 -35.36 -13.52 5.91
CA ASN A 395 -34.08 -14.23 5.91
C ASN A 395 -33.17 -13.70 4.80
N ALA A 396 -31.91 -13.43 5.12
CA ALA A 396 -30.84 -13.35 4.14
C ALA A 396 -30.10 -14.69 4.12
N ARG A 397 -29.96 -15.30 2.94
CA ARG A 397 -29.41 -16.64 2.76
C ARG A 397 -28.20 -16.61 1.84
N LEU A 398 -27.07 -17.07 2.36
CA LEU A 398 -25.85 -17.33 1.59
C LEU A 398 -25.74 -18.83 1.34
N ASP A 399 -25.77 -19.24 0.07
CA ASP A 399 -25.55 -20.65 -0.31
C ASP A 399 -24.05 -20.92 -0.47
N THR A 400 -23.52 -21.84 0.31
CA THR A 400 -22.07 -22.10 0.41
C THR A 400 -21.49 -22.80 -0.82
N ARG A 401 -22.33 -23.26 -1.75
CA ARG A 401 -21.88 -23.94 -2.98
C ARG A 401 -21.53 -22.96 -4.10
N VAL A 402 -22.06 -21.74 -4.01
CA VAL A 402 -21.87 -20.70 -5.02
C VAL A 402 -21.17 -19.48 -4.47
N ASN A 403 -20.92 -19.37 -3.16
CA ASN A 403 -20.18 -18.27 -2.55
C ASN A 403 -18.78 -18.73 -2.13
N ASP A 404 -17.84 -17.79 -2.08
CA ASP A 404 -16.43 -18.08 -1.82
C ASP A 404 -16.09 -17.99 -0.32
N LEU A 405 -15.03 -18.69 0.09
CA LEU A 405 -14.51 -18.67 1.47
C LEU A 405 -13.49 -17.53 1.66
N PRO A 406 -13.42 -16.87 2.84
CA PRO A 406 -14.35 -17.03 3.98
C PRO A 406 -15.74 -16.50 3.60
N TYR A 407 -16.80 -17.22 4.00
CA TYR A 407 -18.15 -16.80 3.61
C TYR A 407 -18.48 -15.46 4.26
N ALA A 408 -19.10 -14.56 3.49
CA ALA A 408 -19.42 -13.21 3.93
C ALA A 408 -20.22 -13.15 5.26
N PHE A 409 -21.07 -14.15 5.51
CA PHE A 409 -21.87 -14.21 6.74
C PHE A 409 -21.12 -14.82 7.95
N SER A 410 -19.88 -15.30 7.79
CA SER A 410 -19.18 -16.06 8.85
C SER A 410 -18.83 -15.23 10.09
N ASN A 411 -18.69 -13.91 9.93
CA ASN A 411 -18.31 -12.99 11.01
C ASN A 411 -19.47 -12.08 11.43
N VAL A 412 -20.70 -12.41 11.03
CA VAL A 412 -21.90 -11.66 11.43
C VAL A 412 -22.37 -12.17 12.78
N GLU A 413 -22.59 -11.25 13.72
CA GLU A 413 -23.06 -11.56 15.07
C GLU A 413 -24.50 -11.08 15.30
N VAL A 414 -25.23 -11.77 16.18
CA VAL A 414 -26.57 -11.38 16.59
C VAL A 414 -26.55 -10.00 17.25
N GLY A 415 -27.48 -9.14 16.85
CA GLY A 415 -27.60 -7.77 17.33
C GLY A 415 -26.77 -6.76 16.54
N GLN A 416 -26.00 -7.14 15.52
CA GLN A 416 -25.36 -6.20 14.60
C GLN A 416 -26.37 -5.67 13.55
N ILE A 417 -26.05 -4.54 12.94
CA ILE A 417 -26.75 -3.97 11.78
C ILE A 417 -25.99 -4.35 10.52
N VAL A 418 -26.71 -4.81 9.50
CA VAL A 418 -26.15 -5.17 8.21
C VAL A 418 -26.81 -4.37 7.09
N ASP A 419 -26.00 -3.99 6.12
CA ASP A 419 -26.43 -3.43 4.84
C ASP A 419 -26.11 -4.46 3.76
N LEU A 420 -27.15 -4.92 3.06
CA LEU A 420 -27.04 -5.91 1.99
C LEU A 420 -27.04 -5.19 0.65
N TYR A 421 -26.06 -5.48 -0.19
CA TYR A 421 -25.93 -4.93 -1.54
C TYR A 421 -25.94 -6.06 -2.56
N ASN A 422 -26.52 -5.79 -3.74
CA ASN A 422 -26.61 -6.72 -4.87
C ASN A 422 -27.17 -8.10 -4.49
N VAL A 423 -28.14 -8.16 -3.57
CA VAL A 423 -28.84 -9.40 -3.22
C VAL A 423 -30.04 -9.59 -4.14
N THR A 424 -30.41 -10.84 -4.40
CA THR A 424 -31.59 -11.14 -5.22
C THR A 424 -32.76 -11.49 -4.32
N ILE A 425 -33.95 -10.95 -4.56
CA ILE A 425 -35.14 -11.41 -3.83
C ILE A 425 -35.58 -12.76 -4.40
N GLY A 426 -35.68 -13.75 -3.52
CA GLY A 426 -36.31 -15.03 -3.81
C GLY A 426 -37.44 -15.34 -2.84
N GLN A 427 -38.03 -16.51 -3.01
CA GLN A 427 -39.07 -17.03 -2.15
C GLN A 427 -38.80 -18.48 -1.75
N TYR A 428 -39.18 -18.83 -0.52
CA TYR A 428 -39.33 -20.22 -0.10
C TYR A 428 -40.44 -20.32 0.95
N ASP A 429 -41.38 -21.25 0.77
CA ASP A 429 -42.49 -21.52 1.71
C ASP A 429 -43.31 -20.25 2.08
N ASN A 430 -43.64 -19.44 1.07
CA ASN A 430 -44.37 -18.16 1.21
C ASN A 430 -43.68 -17.12 2.11
N LYS A 431 -42.34 -17.19 2.22
CA LYS A 431 -41.52 -16.14 2.82
C LYS A 431 -40.56 -15.60 1.78
N ALA A 432 -40.51 -14.28 1.66
CA ALA A 432 -39.46 -13.62 0.91
C ALA A 432 -38.12 -13.89 1.60
N GLN A 433 -37.06 -14.01 0.82
CA GLN A 433 -35.70 -14.16 1.31
C GLN A 433 -34.74 -13.40 0.41
N PHE A 434 -33.73 -12.76 1.00
CA PHE A 434 -32.63 -12.15 0.28
C PHE A 434 -31.57 -13.21 -0.03
N LEU A 435 -31.39 -13.55 -1.29
CA LEU A 435 -30.41 -14.51 -1.77
C LEU A 435 -29.08 -13.80 -1.99
N TYR A 436 -28.08 -14.18 -1.19
CA TYR A 436 -26.71 -13.70 -1.29
C TYR A 436 -25.92 -14.51 -2.32
N THR A 437 -25.27 -13.80 -3.23
CA THR A 437 -24.48 -14.36 -4.35
C THR A 437 -23.06 -13.83 -4.32
N ARG A 438 -22.16 -14.33 -5.18
CA ARG A 438 -20.76 -13.84 -5.27
C ARG A 438 -20.63 -12.35 -5.54
N ARG A 439 -21.66 -11.75 -6.13
CA ARG A 439 -21.73 -10.32 -6.43
C ARG A 439 -22.29 -9.49 -5.30
N SER A 440 -22.89 -10.16 -4.32
CA SER A 440 -23.45 -9.50 -3.15
C SER A 440 -22.34 -9.05 -2.23
N GLU A 441 -22.57 -7.90 -1.61
CA GLU A 441 -21.70 -7.34 -0.58
C GLU A 441 -22.52 -7.16 0.69
N ILE A 442 -21.88 -7.29 1.84
CA ILE A 442 -22.46 -7.04 3.15
C ILE A 442 -21.56 -6.07 3.88
N HIS A 443 -22.13 -4.98 4.37
CA HIS A 443 -21.48 -4.12 5.36
C HIS A 443 -22.08 -4.40 6.72
N ILE A 444 -21.23 -4.51 7.72
CA ILE A 444 -21.60 -4.89 9.08
C ILE A 444 -21.19 -3.76 10.00
N ARG A 445 -22.09 -3.33 10.87
CA ARG A 445 -21.83 -2.31 11.88
C ARG A 445 -22.50 -2.66 13.21
N PRO A 446 -21.95 -2.20 14.35
CA PRO A 446 -22.62 -2.33 15.63
C PRO A 446 -24.01 -1.69 15.62
N LYS A 447 -24.95 -2.26 16.38
CA LYS A 447 -26.28 -1.66 16.59
C LYS A 447 -26.24 -0.45 17.49
N ASP A 448 -25.36 -0.44 18.49
CA ASP A 448 -25.01 0.80 19.16
C ASP A 448 -23.98 1.52 18.27
N PRO A 449 -24.36 2.59 17.55
CA PRO A 449 -23.44 3.25 16.64
C PRO A 449 -22.29 3.95 17.38
N THR A 450 -22.36 4.06 18.71
CA THR A 450 -21.26 4.60 19.54
C THR A 450 -20.20 3.55 19.90
N GLN A 451 -20.51 2.24 19.77
CA GLN A 451 -19.57 1.17 20.03
C GLN A 451 -18.41 1.20 19.04
N ILE A 452 -17.17 1.16 19.56
CA ILE A 452 -15.95 1.17 18.75
C ILE A 452 -15.54 -0.28 18.43
N VAL A 453 -15.18 -0.53 17.18
CA VAL A 453 -14.76 -1.84 16.68
C VAL A 453 -13.42 -1.73 15.98
N PHE A 454 -12.55 -2.72 16.19
CA PHE A 454 -11.31 -2.88 15.43
C PHE A 454 -11.58 -3.65 14.13
N TYR A 455 -11.10 -3.11 13.01
CA TYR A 455 -11.15 -3.72 11.69
C TYR A 455 -9.74 -4.06 11.21
N GLY A 456 -9.60 -5.09 10.35
CA GLY A 456 -8.32 -5.48 9.78
C GLY A 456 -7.39 -6.24 10.72
N VAL A 457 -7.90 -6.70 11.87
CA VAL A 457 -7.15 -7.52 12.83
C VAL A 457 -7.04 -8.95 12.28
N VAL A 458 -5.84 -9.32 11.86
CA VAL A 458 -5.53 -10.64 11.30
C VAL A 458 -4.24 -11.18 11.90
N ASN A 459 -4.17 -12.49 12.09
CA ASN A 459 -2.94 -13.16 12.52
C ASN A 459 -1.80 -12.88 11.53
N LYS A 460 -0.60 -12.67 12.06
CA LYS A 460 0.60 -12.30 11.30
C LYS A 460 1.63 -13.42 11.32
N LEU A 461 2.56 -13.32 10.39
CA LEU A 461 3.64 -14.27 10.18
C LEU A 461 4.93 -13.49 10.08
N HIS A 462 5.97 -13.97 10.76
CA HIS A 462 7.27 -13.33 10.81
C HIS A 462 8.36 -14.38 10.57
N THR A 463 9.32 -14.05 9.72
CA THR A 463 10.45 -14.92 9.44
C THR A 463 11.67 -14.42 10.21
N LEU A 464 12.41 -15.29 10.89
CA LEU A 464 13.62 -14.90 11.62
C LEU A 464 14.59 -14.13 10.71
N GLY A 465 15.00 -12.95 11.16
CA GLY A 465 15.89 -12.05 10.44
C GLY A 465 15.17 -11.04 9.54
N ASP A 466 13.86 -11.14 9.35
CA ASP A 466 13.06 -10.06 8.76
C ASP A 466 13.00 -8.87 9.73
N PRO A 467 12.81 -7.63 9.24
CA PRO A 467 12.51 -6.51 10.11
C PRO A 467 11.22 -6.78 10.91
N ALA A 468 11.17 -6.26 12.15
CA ALA A 468 9.97 -6.36 12.99
C ALA A 468 8.74 -5.85 12.22
N PRO A 469 7.62 -6.60 12.22
CA PRO A 469 6.45 -6.21 11.48
C PRO A 469 5.80 -4.98 12.13
N ASN A 470 5.17 -4.15 11.31
CA ASN A 470 4.29 -3.12 11.86
C ASN A 470 3.03 -3.79 12.43
N TYR A 471 2.97 -3.87 13.75
CA TYR A 471 1.89 -4.54 14.47
C TYR A 471 0.52 -3.88 14.23
N SER A 472 0.44 -2.56 14.06
CA SER A 472 -0.81 -1.86 13.76
C SER A 472 -1.13 -1.73 12.26
N ALA A 473 -0.26 -2.19 11.37
CA ALA A 473 -0.49 -2.08 9.92
C ALA A 473 -1.79 -2.78 9.50
N GLY A 474 -2.62 -2.04 8.76
CA GLY A 474 -3.92 -2.49 8.25
C GLY A 474 -5.06 -2.46 9.27
N ILE A 475 -4.76 -2.14 10.52
CA ILE A 475 -5.74 -2.15 11.61
C ILE A 475 -6.32 -0.74 11.75
N THR A 476 -7.65 -0.66 11.78
CA THR A 476 -8.37 0.60 12.02
C THR A 476 -9.36 0.41 13.17
N ALA A 477 -9.72 1.50 13.85
CA ALA A 477 -10.71 1.48 14.91
C ALA A 477 -11.77 2.53 14.60
N LYS A 478 -13.03 2.11 14.42
CA LYS A 478 -14.13 3.00 14.02
C LYS A 478 -15.40 2.65 14.77
N ASN A 479 -16.31 3.62 14.91
CA ASN A 479 -17.66 3.37 15.39
C ASN A 479 -18.69 3.39 14.24
N GLY A 480 -19.95 3.07 14.54
CA GLY A 480 -21.05 3.08 13.57
C GLY A 480 -21.51 4.48 13.13
N LEU A 481 -21.00 5.56 13.75
CA LEU A 481 -21.22 6.96 13.35
C LEU A 481 -20.18 7.45 12.32
N GLY A 482 -19.15 6.67 12.05
CA GLY A 482 -18.06 7.04 11.13
C GLY A 482 -16.91 7.79 11.78
N ASP A 483 -16.91 7.92 13.11
CA ASP A 483 -15.75 8.47 13.84
C ASP A 483 -14.57 7.50 13.74
N ASP A 484 -13.38 8.04 13.51
CA ASP A 484 -12.16 7.28 13.33
C ASP A 484 -11.23 7.43 14.56
N PHE A 485 -11.07 6.32 15.29
CA PHE A 485 -10.23 6.18 16.47
C PHE A 485 -8.88 5.51 16.15
N THR A 486 -8.54 5.31 14.88
CA THR A 486 -7.32 4.61 14.45
C THR A 486 -6.05 5.24 15.03
N SER A 487 -6.03 6.57 15.19
CA SER A 487 -4.91 7.30 15.81
C SER A 487 -4.73 7.01 17.31
N GLN A 488 -5.74 6.42 17.95
CA GLN A 488 -5.76 6.10 19.38
C GLN A 488 -5.34 4.65 19.65
N ILE A 489 -5.10 3.85 18.60
CA ILE A 489 -4.69 2.45 18.72
C ILE A 489 -3.33 2.36 19.43
N VAL A 490 -3.30 1.57 20.49
CA VAL A 490 -2.09 1.17 21.21
C VAL A 490 -1.87 -0.32 20.99
N VAL A 491 -0.63 -0.69 20.72
CA VAL A 491 -0.20 -2.08 20.58
C VAL A 491 0.67 -2.45 21.78
N ASP A 492 0.32 -3.54 22.45
CA ASP A 492 1.17 -4.24 23.39
C ASP A 492 1.67 -5.56 22.76
N SER A 493 2.95 -5.56 22.42
CA SER A 493 3.69 -6.70 21.88
C SER A 493 4.77 -7.18 22.87
N SER A 494 4.64 -6.87 24.16
CA SER A 494 5.67 -7.16 25.17
C SER A 494 5.98 -8.64 25.35
N LEU A 495 5.04 -9.52 24.97
CA LEU A 495 5.19 -10.97 25.00
C LEU A 495 5.73 -11.55 23.68
N VAL A 496 5.92 -10.74 22.65
CA VAL A 496 6.41 -11.21 21.34
C VAL A 496 7.93 -11.32 21.34
N ASP A 497 8.43 -12.53 21.09
CA ASP A 497 9.85 -12.79 20.84
C ASP A 497 10.05 -13.14 19.36
N LEU A 498 10.60 -12.19 18.59
CA LEU A 498 10.84 -12.36 17.15
C LEU A 498 12.12 -13.16 16.84
N ASP A 499 12.91 -13.53 17.84
CA ASP A 499 14.15 -14.30 17.66
C ASP A 499 13.95 -15.80 17.91
N THR A 500 12.81 -16.18 18.46
CA THR A 500 12.48 -17.56 18.80
C THR A 500 11.29 -18.04 17.95
N VAL A 501 11.40 -19.23 17.36
CA VAL A 501 10.28 -19.87 16.65
C VAL A 501 9.16 -20.14 17.65
N GLY A 502 7.95 -19.70 17.32
CA GLY A 502 6.83 -19.80 18.24
C GLY A 502 5.62 -19.01 17.77
N VAL A 503 4.58 -19.02 18.59
CA VAL A 503 3.36 -18.23 18.38
C VAL A 503 3.20 -17.32 19.58
N TYR A 504 3.10 -16.02 19.30
CA TYR A 504 3.01 -14.98 20.31
C TYR A 504 1.73 -14.18 20.15
N GLU A 505 1.21 -13.68 21.25
CA GLU A 505 0.00 -12.86 21.25
C GLU A 505 0.37 -11.37 21.21
N VAL A 506 -0.33 -10.61 20.36
CA VAL A 506 -0.26 -9.16 20.28
C VAL A 506 -1.60 -8.62 20.76
N HIS A 507 -1.57 -7.78 21.79
CA HIS A 507 -2.77 -7.11 22.29
C HIS A 507 -2.88 -5.71 21.68
N ILE A 508 -4.11 -5.34 21.35
CA ILE A 508 -4.46 -4.03 20.81
C ILE A 508 -5.56 -3.44 21.69
N TYR A 509 -5.44 -2.17 22.04
CA TYR A 509 -6.47 -1.44 22.77
C TYR A 509 -6.48 0.04 22.38
N LEU A 510 -7.48 0.79 22.82
CA LEU A 510 -7.51 2.25 22.62
C LEU A 510 -6.87 2.96 23.81
N SER A 511 -6.02 3.95 23.53
CA SER A 511 -5.42 4.84 24.55
C SER A 511 -6.47 5.63 25.35
N SER A 512 -7.66 5.85 24.79
CA SER A 512 -8.78 6.53 25.46
C SER A 512 -9.63 5.61 26.35
N ASP A 513 -9.61 4.31 26.08
CA ASP A 513 -10.36 3.29 26.82
C ASP A 513 -9.74 1.90 26.61
N GLU A 514 -8.94 1.44 27.57
CA GLU A 514 -8.28 0.13 27.53
C GLU A 514 -9.26 -1.05 27.60
N SER A 515 -10.53 -0.81 27.96
CA SER A 515 -11.56 -1.85 27.94
C SER A 515 -11.96 -2.23 26.51
N VAL A 516 -11.79 -1.32 25.55
CA VAL A 516 -11.93 -1.59 24.12
C VAL A 516 -10.63 -2.20 23.61
N LYS A 517 -10.57 -3.53 23.62
CA LYS A 517 -9.38 -4.30 23.27
C LYS A 517 -9.67 -5.55 22.46
N ILE A 518 -8.68 -6.00 21.70
CA ILE A 518 -8.67 -7.23 20.91
C ILE A 518 -7.23 -7.77 20.86
N SER A 519 -7.05 -9.06 20.54
CA SER A 519 -5.72 -9.63 20.30
C SER A 519 -5.67 -10.42 19.00
N TYR A 520 -4.46 -10.60 18.48
CA TYR A 520 -4.17 -11.48 17.35
C TYR A 520 -2.83 -12.19 17.57
N GLU A 521 -2.61 -13.28 16.86
CA GLU A 521 -1.37 -14.07 16.97
C GLU A 521 -0.33 -13.65 15.92
N ILE A 522 0.94 -13.65 16.30
CA ILE A 522 2.08 -13.62 15.38
C ILE A 522 2.85 -14.93 15.48
N THR A 523 2.94 -15.64 14.35
CA THR A 523 3.74 -16.86 14.21
C THR A 523 5.13 -16.51 13.71
N VAL A 524 6.16 -16.81 14.50
CA VAL A 524 7.57 -16.63 14.15
C VAL A 524 8.13 -17.96 13.64
N ARG A 525 8.74 -17.95 12.46
CA ARG A 525 9.28 -19.14 11.75
C ARG A 525 10.68 -18.89 11.21
N LYS A 526 11.42 -19.96 10.86
CA LYS A 526 12.75 -19.83 10.27
C LYS A 526 12.69 -19.41 8.78
N PRO A 527 13.68 -18.65 8.28
CA PRO A 527 13.80 -18.41 6.85
C PRO A 527 14.10 -19.71 6.11
N ALA A 528 13.33 -19.98 5.06
CA ALA A 528 13.66 -21.02 4.12
C ALA A 528 14.99 -20.73 3.43
N GLN A 529 15.97 -21.60 3.68
CA GLN A 529 17.20 -21.69 2.90
C GLN A 529 17.15 -23.01 2.13
N PRO A 530 17.40 -23.03 0.80
CA PRO A 530 17.49 -24.27 0.05
C PRO A 530 18.48 -25.23 0.71
N GLY A 531 18.02 -26.44 1.01
CA GLY A 531 18.84 -27.49 1.60
C GLY A 531 19.86 -28.06 0.62
N ASP A 532 20.77 -28.90 1.13
CA ASP A 532 21.64 -29.73 0.29
C ASP A 532 20.83 -30.89 -0.31
N TYR A 533 20.20 -30.64 -1.46
CA TYR A 533 19.37 -31.62 -2.12
C TYR A 533 20.22 -32.65 -2.86
N THR A 534 20.29 -33.86 -2.31
CA THR A 534 21.02 -35.00 -2.89
C THR A 534 20.10 -36.20 -3.11
N GLY A 535 20.57 -37.20 -3.86
CA GLY A 535 19.85 -38.46 -4.05
C GLY A 535 18.47 -38.28 -4.68
N TYR A 536 17.40 -38.66 -3.97
CA TYR A 536 16.02 -38.56 -4.45
C TYR A 536 15.62 -37.11 -4.82
N TYR A 537 16.20 -36.12 -4.15
CA TYR A 537 15.90 -34.69 -4.33
C TYR A 537 16.89 -33.96 -5.24
N GLN A 538 17.85 -34.66 -5.85
CA GLN A 538 18.95 -34.06 -6.62
C GLN A 538 18.50 -33.06 -7.70
N SER A 539 17.30 -33.22 -8.26
CA SER A 539 16.78 -32.30 -9.27
C SER A 539 16.40 -30.92 -8.73
N LEU A 540 16.25 -30.77 -7.41
CA LEU A 540 16.03 -29.47 -6.75
C LEU A 540 17.34 -28.67 -6.56
N ALA A 541 18.49 -29.34 -6.63
CA ALA A 541 19.78 -28.75 -6.30
C ALA A 541 20.13 -27.57 -7.23
N GLY A 542 20.46 -26.43 -6.63
CA GLY A 542 20.91 -25.23 -7.35
C GLY A 542 19.85 -24.55 -8.20
N LEU A 543 18.58 -24.94 -8.09
CA LEU A 543 17.49 -24.27 -8.79
C LEU A 543 17.15 -22.93 -8.10
N PRO A 544 16.86 -21.86 -8.88
CA PRO A 544 16.26 -20.65 -8.32
C PRO A 544 14.84 -20.95 -7.82
N GLU A 545 14.36 -20.17 -6.84
CA GLU A 545 13.11 -20.40 -6.07
C GLU A 545 11.91 -20.78 -6.96
N SER A 546 11.60 -20.02 -8.01
CA SER A 546 10.46 -20.31 -8.90
C SER A 546 10.64 -21.59 -9.74
N ALA A 547 11.88 -21.96 -10.09
CA ALA A 547 12.15 -23.23 -10.76
C ALA A 547 12.12 -24.40 -9.77
N LEU A 548 12.57 -24.17 -8.54
CA LEU A 548 12.54 -25.13 -7.43
C LEU A 548 11.10 -25.48 -7.07
N GLU A 549 10.20 -24.51 -6.92
CA GLU A 549 8.78 -24.76 -6.63
C GLU A 549 8.11 -25.63 -7.72
N ASN A 550 8.37 -25.31 -8.98
CA ASN A 550 7.83 -26.06 -10.11
C ASN A 550 8.39 -27.49 -10.15
N GLU A 551 9.68 -27.65 -9.91
CA GLU A 551 10.33 -28.96 -9.86
C GLU A 551 9.87 -29.78 -8.65
N LEU A 552 9.69 -29.15 -7.49
CA LEU A 552 9.14 -29.77 -6.29
C LEU A 552 7.72 -30.28 -6.54
N LYS A 553 6.87 -29.44 -7.14
CA LYS A 553 5.51 -29.85 -7.56
C LYS A 553 5.59 -31.04 -8.51
N ARG A 554 6.46 -30.98 -9.52
CA ARG A 554 6.67 -32.06 -10.48
C ARG A 554 7.11 -33.36 -9.77
N LEU A 555 8.04 -33.29 -8.82
CA LEU A 555 8.47 -34.43 -8.02
C LEU A 555 7.31 -35.01 -7.21
N ILE A 556 6.53 -34.18 -6.51
CA ILE A 556 5.41 -34.65 -5.68
C ILE A 556 4.33 -35.34 -6.53
N VAL A 557 4.01 -34.78 -7.70
CA VAL A 557 2.92 -35.26 -8.56
C VAL A 557 3.34 -36.47 -9.40
N ASN A 558 4.55 -36.47 -9.96
CA ASN A 558 4.93 -37.42 -11.03
C ASN A 558 5.79 -38.60 -10.55
N THR A 559 5.97 -38.79 -9.24
CA THR A 559 6.77 -39.90 -8.70
C THR A 559 5.93 -40.92 -7.95
N GLY A 560 6.34 -42.19 -8.08
CA GLY A 560 5.80 -43.33 -7.35
C GLY A 560 4.36 -43.71 -7.70
N PHE A 561 3.76 -44.55 -6.84
CA PHE A 561 2.44 -45.15 -7.04
C PHE A 561 1.64 -45.17 -5.73
N ALA A 562 0.33 -44.96 -5.78
CA ALA A 562 -0.57 -45.08 -4.64
C ALA A 562 -1.07 -46.54 -4.51
N THR A 563 -0.51 -47.32 -3.58
CA THR A 563 -0.80 -48.78 -3.46
C THR A 563 -1.21 -49.22 -2.06
N GLY A 564 -1.41 -48.28 -1.13
CA GLY A 564 -1.58 -48.51 0.29
C GLY A 564 -2.74 -49.42 0.68
N THR A 565 -2.42 -50.66 1.01
CA THR A 565 -3.30 -51.65 1.66
C THR A 565 -3.26 -51.54 3.18
N THR A 566 -4.23 -52.15 3.87
CA THR A 566 -4.24 -52.26 5.34
C THR A 566 -2.95 -52.88 5.89
N ASN A 567 -2.37 -53.87 5.20
CA ASN A 567 -1.13 -54.53 5.64
C ASN A 567 0.07 -53.58 5.52
N GLN A 568 0.14 -52.80 4.45
CA GLN A 568 1.20 -51.81 4.29
C GLN A 568 1.09 -50.67 5.30
N VAL A 569 -0.13 -50.22 5.67
CA VAL A 569 -0.31 -49.24 6.76
C VAL A 569 0.22 -49.81 8.08
N LYS A 570 -0.11 -51.06 8.40
CA LYS A 570 0.44 -51.74 9.58
C LYS A 570 1.95 -51.84 9.54
N GLU A 571 2.54 -52.07 8.37
CA GLU A 571 3.99 -52.17 8.20
C GLU A 571 4.67 -50.81 8.45
N VAL A 572 4.18 -49.74 7.83
CA VAL A 572 4.83 -48.43 7.91
C VAL A 572 4.63 -47.75 9.26
N ASP A 573 3.49 -47.95 9.93
CA ASP A 573 3.16 -47.32 11.23
C ASP A 573 3.61 -48.12 12.46
N LYS A 574 4.29 -49.25 12.28
CA LYS A 574 4.81 -50.05 13.40
C LYS A 574 6.03 -49.38 14.03
N TRP A 575 5.97 -49.06 15.31
CA TRP A 575 7.03 -48.36 16.04
C TRP A 575 7.26 -49.01 17.41
N ASN A 576 8.51 -49.31 17.78
CA ASN A 576 8.88 -49.85 19.10
C ASN A 576 7.97 -50.99 19.62
N GLY A 577 7.61 -51.94 18.75
CA GLY A 577 6.78 -53.09 19.11
C GLY A 577 5.27 -52.85 19.17
N SER A 578 4.81 -51.61 18.97
CA SER A 578 3.39 -51.22 18.88
C SER A 578 3.12 -50.45 17.57
N TYR A 579 1.98 -49.77 17.46
CA TYR A 579 1.66 -48.88 16.33
C TYR A 579 1.57 -47.43 16.82
N TYR A 580 2.08 -46.50 16.02
CA TYR A 580 1.87 -45.07 16.23
C TYR A 580 0.55 -44.67 15.58
N LEU A 581 -0.47 -44.47 16.39
CA LEU A 581 -1.82 -44.18 15.94
C LEU A 581 -2.00 -42.66 15.83
N ILE A 582 -2.46 -42.19 14.67
CA ILE A 582 -2.80 -40.77 14.50
C ILE A 582 -3.87 -40.37 15.53
N TYR A 583 -3.70 -39.18 16.14
CA TYR A 583 -4.52 -38.57 17.20
C TYR A 583 -4.39 -39.16 18.60
N THR A 584 -3.87 -40.38 18.76
CA THR A 584 -3.84 -41.04 20.09
C THR A 584 -2.47 -41.58 20.52
N GLY A 585 -1.43 -41.39 19.70
CA GLY A 585 -0.08 -41.87 19.99
C GLY A 585 0.02 -43.40 19.98
N MET A 586 0.85 -43.98 20.84
CA MET A 586 1.19 -45.41 20.80
C MET A 586 0.03 -46.32 21.26
N GLY A 587 -0.33 -47.32 20.45
CA GLY A 587 -1.39 -48.26 20.81
C GLY A 587 -1.58 -49.45 19.85
N PRO A 588 -2.51 -50.36 20.16
CA PRO A 588 -2.85 -51.47 19.27
C PRO A 588 -3.54 -50.95 18.01
N TYR A 589 -3.23 -51.56 16.86
CA TYR A 589 -3.86 -51.21 15.59
C TYR A 589 -5.38 -51.37 15.65
N GLY A 590 -6.11 -50.31 15.32
CA GLY A 590 -7.57 -50.36 15.14
C GLY A 590 -7.95 -50.51 13.67
N ASN A 591 -7.94 -49.41 12.93
CA ASN A 591 -8.28 -49.34 11.51
C ASN A 591 -7.33 -48.42 10.75
N ARG A 592 -7.53 -48.39 9.43
CA ARG A 592 -6.88 -47.45 8.53
C ARG A 592 -7.70 -46.17 8.45
N GLU A 593 -7.02 -45.05 8.65
CA GLU A 593 -7.54 -43.69 8.58
C GLU A 593 -7.04 -42.97 7.34
N HIS A 594 -7.89 -42.13 6.76
CA HIS A 594 -7.55 -41.20 5.69
C HIS A 594 -7.43 -39.79 6.26
N THR A 595 -6.20 -39.33 6.52
CA THR A 595 -5.95 -38.01 7.16
C THR A 595 -6.59 -36.87 6.38
N TRP A 596 -6.45 -36.83 5.06
CA TRP A 596 -7.42 -36.16 4.18
C TRP A 596 -8.61 -37.10 3.96
N PRO A 597 -9.84 -36.76 4.36
CA PRO A 597 -10.96 -37.70 4.35
C PRO A 597 -11.23 -38.33 2.99
N ASP A 598 -11.52 -39.64 2.98
CA ASP A 598 -11.84 -40.39 1.76
C ASP A 598 -13.00 -39.77 0.96
N SER A 599 -14.00 -39.23 1.65
CA SER A 599 -15.14 -38.53 1.03
C SER A 599 -14.77 -37.24 0.29
N LEU A 600 -13.56 -36.70 0.53
CA LEU A 600 -13.09 -35.42 -0.01
C LEU A 600 -11.89 -35.57 -0.98
N LEU A 601 -11.37 -36.80 -1.17
CA LEU A 601 -10.19 -37.12 -2.01
C LEU A 601 -10.51 -37.35 -3.49
N GLY A 602 -11.72 -37.80 -3.82
CA GLY A 602 -12.03 -38.30 -5.17
C GLY A 602 -11.58 -39.75 -5.37
N SER A 603 -10.85 -40.05 -6.45
CA SER A 603 -10.43 -41.42 -6.82
C SER A 603 -9.17 -41.92 -6.09
N GLU A 604 -8.40 -41.03 -5.48
CA GLU A 604 -7.01 -41.29 -5.09
C GLU A 604 -6.88 -41.77 -3.63
N LYS A 605 -7.39 -42.98 -3.36
CA LYS A 605 -7.64 -43.48 -2.00
C LYS A 605 -6.50 -44.26 -1.34
N TYR A 606 -5.41 -44.49 -2.07
CA TYR A 606 -4.39 -45.48 -1.70
C TYR A 606 -3.00 -44.90 -1.50
N ASP A 607 -2.84 -43.59 -1.31
CA ASP A 607 -1.52 -43.03 -0.98
C ASP A 607 -1.17 -43.30 0.49
N LEU A 608 -0.15 -44.12 0.76
CA LEU A 608 0.34 -44.38 2.11
C LEU A 608 0.75 -43.11 2.87
N HIS A 609 1.12 -42.02 2.20
CA HIS A 609 1.38 -40.75 2.89
C HIS A 609 0.11 -40.18 3.55
N ASN A 610 -1.08 -40.47 3.01
CA ASN A 610 -2.36 -40.05 3.61
C ASN A 610 -2.94 -41.05 4.61
N LEU A 611 -2.53 -42.32 4.51
CA LEU A 611 -3.14 -43.44 5.24
C LEU A 611 -2.43 -43.70 6.58
N ARG A 612 -3.13 -43.56 7.70
CA ARG A 612 -2.57 -43.76 9.04
C ARG A 612 -3.26 -44.90 9.78
N ALA A 613 -2.56 -45.54 10.71
CA ALA A 613 -3.17 -46.38 11.73
C ALA A 613 -3.93 -45.48 12.71
N ALA A 614 -5.14 -45.87 13.08
CA ALA A 614 -5.96 -45.14 14.04
C ALA A 614 -6.69 -46.09 14.97
N LYS A 615 -7.15 -45.55 16.10
CA LYS A 615 -8.10 -46.23 16.98
C LYS A 615 -9.51 -46.12 16.39
N VAL A 616 -10.20 -47.25 16.22
CA VAL A 616 -11.52 -47.34 15.55
C VAL A 616 -12.50 -46.27 16.02
N LYS A 617 -12.66 -46.12 17.34
CA LYS A 617 -13.60 -45.15 17.93
C LYS A 617 -13.23 -43.70 17.55
N VAL A 618 -11.96 -43.34 17.68
CA VAL A 618 -11.46 -41.98 17.39
C VAL A 618 -11.58 -41.69 15.90
N ASN A 619 -11.35 -42.70 15.06
CA ASN A 619 -11.57 -42.58 13.63
C ASN A 619 -13.02 -42.26 13.27
N SER A 620 -13.95 -42.95 13.92
CA SER A 620 -15.38 -42.70 13.73
C SER A 620 -15.79 -41.32 14.25
N GLU A 621 -15.20 -40.87 15.36
CA GLU A 621 -15.42 -39.52 15.93
C GLU A 621 -14.89 -38.43 14.99
N ARG A 622 -13.68 -38.62 14.43
CA ARG A 622 -13.06 -37.66 13.51
C ARG A 622 -13.86 -37.44 12.23
N SER A 623 -14.52 -38.50 11.72
CA SER A 623 -15.40 -38.43 10.55
C SER A 623 -14.73 -37.75 9.34
N ASN A 624 -15.39 -36.77 8.72
CA ASN A 624 -14.85 -35.90 7.68
C ASN A 624 -14.80 -34.43 8.13
N HIS A 625 -14.79 -34.18 9.44
CA HIS A 625 -14.73 -32.82 9.98
C HIS A 625 -13.45 -32.11 9.48
N PRO A 626 -13.55 -30.84 9.07
CA PRO A 626 -12.36 -30.05 8.76
C PRO A 626 -11.49 -29.94 10.01
N PHE A 627 -10.19 -29.85 9.82
CA PHE A 627 -9.25 -29.55 10.89
C PHE A 627 -9.44 -28.12 11.39
N THR A 628 -9.33 -27.94 12.69
CA THR A 628 -9.51 -26.65 13.37
C THR A 628 -8.58 -26.52 14.56
N GLU A 629 -8.32 -25.29 14.97
CA GLU A 629 -7.62 -24.97 16.22
C GLU A 629 -8.53 -25.18 17.43
N ASN A 630 -7.96 -25.58 18.56
CA ASN A 630 -8.69 -25.67 19.82
C ASN A 630 -8.69 -24.37 20.62
N ASN A 631 -8.06 -23.30 20.10
CA ASN A 631 -7.88 -22.00 20.75
C ASN A 631 -7.29 -22.09 22.16
N LYS A 632 -6.53 -23.17 22.45
CA LYS A 632 -5.79 -23.36 23.70
C LYS A 632 -4.31 -23.14 23.41
N PRO A 633 -3.51 -22.68 24.41
CA PRO A 633 -2.07 -22.62 24.26
C PRO A 633 -1.50 -23.98 23.88
N TYR A 634 -0.58 -24.01 22.91
CA TYR A 634 0.17 -25.21 22.58
C TYR A 634 1.03 -25.63 23.77
N THR A 635 0.83 -26.85 24.27
CA THR A 635 1.59 -27.39 25.42
C THR A 635 2.51 -28.54 25.02
N GLY A 636 2.43 -28.99 23.77
CA GLY A 636 3.03 -30.24 23.30
C GLY A 636 2.30 -31.50 23.78
N SER A 637 1.15 -31.37 24.45
CA SER A 637 0.46 -32.52 25.09
C SER A 637 -1.07 -32.43 25.15
N ASN A 638 -1.69 -31.38 24.62
CA ASN A 638 -3.14 -31.27 24.56
C ASN A 638 -3.73 -32.45 23.76
N PRO A 639 -4.79 -33.11 24.27
CA PRO A 639 -5.43 -34.21 23.57
C PRO A 639 -6.22 -33.72 22.36
N TYR A 640 -6.58 -34.67 21.48
CA TYR A 640 -7.53 -34.40 20.40
C TYR A 640 -8.90 -33.98 20.95
N GLU A 641 -9.64 -33.19 20.18
CA GLU A 641 -10.95 -32.66 20.57
C GLU A 641 -11.85 -32.46 19.35
N LEU A 642 -13.14 -32.78 19.48
CA LEU A 642 -14.16 -32.39 18.53
C LEU A 642 -14.83 -31.10 19.03
N LEU A 643 -14.70 -30.04 18.25
CA LEU A 643 -15.21 -28.71 18.51
C LEU A 643 -16.33 -28.40 17.52
N ASP A 644 -17.15 -27.39 17.81
CA ASP A 644 -18.18 -26.92 16.88
C ASP A 644 -17.58 -26.46 15.53
N SER A 645 -16.33 -25.98 15.56
CA SER A 645 -15.57 -25.53 14.39
C SER A 645 -14.88 -26.66 13.62
N GLY A 646 -14.82 -27.89 14.15
CA GLY A 646 -14.15 -29.01 13.50
C GLY A 646 -13.32 -29.90 14.43
N TRP A 647 -12.33 -30.59 13.87
CA TRP A 647 -11.50 -31.56 14.58
C TRP A 647 -10.12 -31.00 14.90
N TYR A 648 -9.77 -30.97 16.17
CA TYR A 648 -8.41 -30.69 16.63
C TYR A 648 -7.66 -32.01 16.88
N PRO A 649 -6.54 -32.29 16.20
CA PRO A 649 -5.91 -33.61 16.19
C PRO A 649 -5.05 -33.92 17.43
N GLY A 650 -4.84 -32.95 18.33
CA GLY A 650 -3.95 -33.06 19.48
C GLY A 650 -2.54 -32.52 19.20
N ASP A 651 -1.90 -31.92 20.21
CA ASP A 651 -0.60 -31.23 20.08
C ASP A 651 0.50 -32.12 19.48
N GLU A 652 0.48 -33.43 19.77
CA GLU A 652 1.47 -34.41 19.26
C GLU A 652 1.29 -34.78 17.77
N HIS A 653 0.20 -34.33 17.13
CA HIS A 653 -0.18 -34.76 15.77
C HIS A 653 -0.46 -33.60 14.82
N ILE A 654 -0.47 -32.34 15.29
CA ILE A 654 -0.80 -31.19 14.43
C ILE A 654 0.18 -31.04 13.26
N GLY A 655 1.48 -31.28 13.49
CA GLY A 655 2.53 -31.17 12.49
C GLY A 655 2.49 -32.32 11.49
N ASP A 656 2.29 -33.55 11.98
CA ASP A 656 2.01 -34.74 11.17
C ASP A 656 0.85 -34.46 10.19
N VAL A 657 -0.27 -33.98 10.72
CA VAL A 657 -1.47 -33.67 9.92
C VAL A 657 -1.17 -32.58 8.89
N ALA A 658 -0.51 -31.50 9.28
CA ALA A 658 -0.14 -30.41 8.38
C ALA A 658 0.68 -30.91 7.18
N ARG A 659 1.77 -31.64 7.44
CA ARG A 659 2.67 -32.15 6.38
C ARG A 659 1.99 -33.15 5.46
N ILE A 660 1.07 -33.97 5.98
CA ILE A 660 0.26 -34.89 5.16
C ILE A 660 -0.69 -34.11 4.26
N VAL A 661 -1.45 -33.17 4.82
CA VAL A 661 -2.48 -32.41 4.10
C VAL A 661 -1.87 -31.52 3.02
N LEU A 662 -0.75 -30.84 3.31
CA LEU A 662 -0.02 -30.01 2.34
C LEU A 662 0.51 -30.85 1.17
N TYR A 663 1.07 -32.02 1.45
CA TYR A 663 1.54 -32.96 0.41
C TYR A 663 0.39 -33.46 -0.47
N ILE A 664 -0.74 -33.87 0.13
CA ILE A 664 -1.92 -34.37 -0.60
C ILE A 664 -2.56 -33.28 -1.44
N SER A 665 -2.60 -32.04 -0.94
CA SER A 665 -3.08 -30.88 -1.69
C SER A 665 -2.30 -30.69 -3.00
N ILE A 666 -0.97 -30.74 -2.95
CA ILE A 666 -0.12 -30.60 -4.16
C ILE A 666 -0.28 -31.83 -5.07
N ARG A 667 -0.13 -33.03 -4.51
CA ARG A 667 -0.09 -34.28 -5.30
C ARG A 667 -1.36 -34.49 -6.13
N TYR A 668 -2.51 -34.12 -5.57
CA TYR A 668 -3.81 -34.34 -6.20
C TYR A 668 -4.54 -33.05 -6.58
N ASN A 669 -3.84 -31.91 -6.51
CA ASN A 669 -4.38 -30.58 -6.84
C ASN A 669 -5.72 -30.30 -6.12
N LEU A 670 -5.76 -30.56 -4.81
CA LEU A 670 -6.95 -30.41 -3.98
C LEU A 670 -6.90 -29.11 -3.18
N PRO A 671 -8.00 -28.32 -3.13
CA PRO A 671 -8.01 -27.08 -2.37
C PRO A 671 -8.02 -27.35 -0.87
N LEU A 672 -7.06 -26.77 -0.14
CA LEU A 672 -6.90 -26.92 1.32
C LEU A 672 -8.17 -26.54 2.09
N SER A 673 -8.96 -25.60 1.57
CA SER A 673 -10.21 -25.14 2.16
C SER A 673 -11.27 -26.23 2.38
N ARG A 674 -11.11 -27.40 1.77
CA ARG A 674 -11.97 -28.58 2.05
C ARG A 674 -11.72 -29.20 3.41
N VAL A 675 -10.52 -29.02 3.97
CA VAL A 675 -10.07 -29.72 5.17
C VAL A 675 -9.45 -28.79 6.21
N GLY A 676 -9.24 -27.51 5.91
CA GLY A 676 -8.72 -26.53 6.87
C GLY A 676 -8.21 -25.26 6.19
N ASN A 677 -7.42 -24.48 6.91
CA ASN A 677 -6.82 -23.23 6.44
C ASN A 677 -5.29 -23.39 6.29
N LEU A 678 -4.71 -22.84 5.21
CA LEU A 678 -3.26 -22.85 4.98
C LEU A 678 -2.49 -22.26 6.16
N ASN A 679 -2.88 -21.10 6.69
CA ASN A 679 -2.16 -20.44 7.78
C ASN A 679 -2.12 -21.30 9.05
N MET A 680 -3.21 -22.04 9.33
CA MET A 680 -3.26 -23.01 10.41
C MET A 680 -2.28 -24.16 10.16
N PHE A 681 -2.24 -24.74 8.96
CA PHE A 681 -1.29 -25.82 8.65
C PHE A 681 0.16 -25.35 8.70
N LEU A 682 0.45 -24.12 8.27
CA LEU A 682 1.79 -23.53 8.42
C LEU A 682 2.17 -23.34 9.89
N LYS A 683 1.24 -22.84 10.72
CA LYS A 683 1.44 -22.72 12.17
C LYS A 683 1.68 -24.09 12.82
N TRP A 684 0.87 -25.08 12.50
CA TRP A 684 0.99 -26.45 13.01
C TRP A 684 2.30 -27.14 12.61
N HIS A 685 2.75 -26.90 11.38
CA HIS A 685 4.05 -27.40 10.90
C HIS A 685 5.22 -26.90 11.75
N GLU A 686 5.17 -25.64 12.19
CA GLU A 686 6.21 -25.03 13.04
C GLU A 686 6.10 -25.46 14.51
N LEU A 687 4.88 -25.53 15.05
CA LEU A 687 4.63 -25.89 16.45
C LEU A 687 4.99 -27.34 16.77
N ASP A 688 4.82 -28.26 15.80
CA ASP A 688 5.11 -29.68 15.93
C ASP A 688 6.12 -30.14 14.85
N PRO A 689 7.43 -29.97 15.11
CA PRO A 689 8.49 -30.30 14.17
C PRO A 689 8.55 -31.78 13.81
N VAL A 690 9.14 -32.09 12.65
CA VAL A 690 9.30 -33.47 12.19
C VAL A 690 10.04 -34.34 13.22
N ASN A 691 9.41 -35.45 13.60
CA ASN A 691 9.98 -36.41 14.54
C ASN A 691 10.60 -37.65 13.83
N GLU A 692 11.29 -38.49 14.61
CA GLU A 692 11.97 -39.69 14.08
C GLU A 692 11.01 -40.77 13.54
N PHE A 693 9.78 -40.83 14.05
CA PHE A 693 8.78 -41.74 13.53
C PHE A 693 8.37 -41.34 12.12
N GLU A 694 8.10 -40.06 11.86
CA GLU A 694 7.74 -39.55 10.54
C GLU A 694 8.82 -39.81 9.50
N LYS A 695 10.10 -39.55 9.83
CA LYS A 695 11.24 -39.84 8.93
C LYS A 695 11.32 -41.31 8.58
N THR A 696 11.28 -42.19 9.60
CA THR A 696 11.35 -43.64 9.39
C THR A 696 10.14 -44.15 8.58
N ARG A 697 8.96 -43.59 8.85
CA ARG A 697 7.74 -43.91 8.10
C ARG A 697 7.88 -43.49 6.63
N ASN A 698 8.40 -42.31 6.36
CA ASN A 698 8.66 -41.80 5.01
C ASN A 698 9.64 -42.72 4.24
N ASP A 699 10.71 -43.18 4.90
CA ASP A 699 11.64 -44.17 4.34
C ASP A 699 10.94 -45.49 3.99
N ARG A 700 10.10 -46.03 4.88
CA ARG A 700 9.37 -47.28 4.62
C ARG A 700 8.40 -47.12 3.45
N ILE A 701 7.65 -46.02 3.41
CA ILE A 701 6.74 -45.72 2.29
C ILE A 701 7.53 -45.63 0.98
N TYR A 702 8.71 -45.01 0.98
CA TYR A 702 9.56 -44.95 -0.21
C TYR A 702 9.92 -46.35 -0.74
N THR A 703 10.19 -47.33 0.13
CA THR A 703 10.49 -48.70 -0.32
C THR A 703 9.32 -49.37 -1.05
N ILE A 704 8.08 -48.98 -0.71
CA ILE A 704 6.83 -49.53 -1.24
C ILE A 704 6.33 -48.76 -2.47
N GLN A 705 6.11 -47.46 -2.31
CA GLN A 705 5.44 -46.61 -3.30
C GLN A 705 6.41 -45.86 -4.21
N LYS A 706 7.72 -45.87 -3.92
CA LYS A 706 8.76 -45.16 -4.69
C LYS A 706 8.61 -43.64 -4.75
N ASN A 707 7.81 -43.06 -3.86
CA ASN A 707 7.68 -41.63 -3.63
C ASN A 707 7.91 -41.28 -2.15
N ARG A 708 8.35 -40.04 -1.90
CA ARG A 708 8.61 -39.49 -0.57
C ARG A 708 7.74 -38.25 -0.35
N ASN A 709 7.30 -37.99 0.88
CA ASN A 709 6.75 -36.69 1.24
C ASN A 709 7.92 -35.71 1.50
N PRO A 710 8.17 -34.72 0.63
CA PRO A 710 9.32 -33.83 0.77
C PRO A 710 9.27 -32.97 2.03
N PHE A 711 8.07 -32.68 2.55
CA PHE A 711 7.91 -31.86 3.75
C PHE A 711 8.32 -32.58 5.05
N ILE A 712 8.58 -33.89 4.99
CA ILE A 712 9.15 -34.66 6.09
C ILE A 712 10.68 -34.69 6.00
N ASP A 713 11.23 -34.99 4.82
CA ASP A 713 12.69 -35.08 4.65
C ASP A 713 13.36 -33.69 4.65
N HIS A 714 12.64 -32.70 4.12
CA HIS A 714 13.07 -31.31 3.95
C HIS A 714 11.95 -30.35 4.41
N PRO A 715 11.76 -30.17 5.72
CA PRO A 715 10.70 -29.32 6.27
C PRO A 715 10.72 -27.88 5.72
N GLU A 716 11.91 -27.36 5.40
CA GLU A 716 12.08 -26.03 4.81
C GLU A 716 11.35 -25.85 3.48
N LEU A 717 11.03 -26.94 2.77
CA LEU A 717 10.27 -26.88 1.52
C LEU A 717 8.81 -26.46 1.72
N VAL A 718 8.24 -26.62 2.92
CA VAL A 718 6.90 -26.08 3.24
C VAL A 718 6.92 -24.57 3.08
N GLU A 719 7.94 -23.94 3.64
CA GLU A 719 8.12 -22.50 3.58
C GLU A 719 8.45 -22.00 2.17
N ILE A 720 9.31 -22.71 1.44
CA ILE A 720 9.63 -22.35 0.04
C ILE A 720 8.38 -22.41 -0.85
N TYR A 721 7.49 -23.39 -0.64
CA TYR A 721 6.35 -23.60 -1.53
C TYR A 721 5.09 -22.81 -1.12
N PHE A 722 4.83 -22.67 0.18
CA PHE A 722 3.60 -22.08 0.72
C PHE A 722 3.83 -20.77 1.49
N GLY A 723 5.08 -20.36 1.68
CA GLY A 723 5.43 -19.10 2.32
C GLY A 723 4.88 -17.87 1.59
N ALA A 724 4.96 -16.72 2.24
CA ALA A 724 4.58 -15.47 1.59
C ALA A 724 5.57 -15.20 0.44
N PRO A 725 5.13 -14.68 -0.72
CA PRO A 725 6.05 -14.31 -1.78
C PRO A 725 7.05 -13.32 -1.20
N LYS A 726 8.34 -13.69 -1.19
CA LYS A 726 9.41 -12.74 -0.88
C LYS A 726 9.31 -11.65 -1.92
N THR A 727 8.78 -10.50 -1.53
CA THR A 727 8.70 -9.33 -2.40
C THR A 727 10.09 -9.10 -2.97
N SER A 728 10.13 -9.18 -4.30
CA SER A 728 11.23 -8.92 -5.22
C SER A 728 12.34 -8.05 -4.64
N TYR A 729 13.59 -8.47 -4.90
CA TYR A 729 14.80 -7.64 -4.92
C TYR A 729 14.48 -6.15 -4.89
N ALA A 730 14.90 -5.48 -3.81
CA ALA A 730 15.00 -4.03 -3.80
C ALA A 730 15.69 -3.60 -5.10
N ILE A 731 14.97 -2.91 -5.98
CA ILE A 731 15.58 -2.25 -7.12
C ILE A 731 16.61 -1.32 -6.49
N SER A 732 17.89 -1.65 -6.68
CA SER A 732 18.98 -0.81 -6.22
C SER A 732 18.68 0.64 -6.64
N ASN A 733 18.78 1.59 -5.71
CA ASN A 733 18.61 3.03 -5.97
C ASN A 733 19.47 3.52 -7.15
N THR A 734 20.50 2.76 -7.54
CA THR A 734 21.32 2.99 -8.73
C THR A 734 20.53 2.89 -10.05
N LEU A 735 19.49 2.05 -10.15
CA LEU A 735 18.65 1.94 -11.36
C LEU A 735 17.58 3.03 -11.45
N ILE A 736 17.06 3.48 -10.30
CA ILE A 736 16.11 4.62 -10.22
C ILE A 736 16.83 5.92 -10.64
N ASN A 737 18.07 6.12 -10.19
CA ASN A 737 18.86 7.29 -10.55
C ASN A 737 19.30 7.30 -12.02
N ALA A 738 19.45 6.13 -12.66
CA ALA A 738 19.74 6.04 -14.09
C ALA A 738 18.54 6.44 -14.96
N ALA A 739 17.30 6.17 -14.52
CA ALA A 739 16.08 6.55 -15.23
C ALA A 739 15.75 8.06 -15.10
N LEU A 740 16.13 8.69 -13.98
CA LEU A 740 15.88 10.13 -13.74
C LEU A 740 16.83 11.08 -14.48
N GLN A 741 17.92 10.59 -15.09
CA GLN A 741 18.90 11.42 -15.80
C GLN A 741 18.72 11.50 -17.33
N MET A 742 17.70 10.87 -17.93
CA MET A 742 17.56 10.85 -19.39
C MET A 742 16.20 11.39 -19.88
N ASN A 743 16.22 12.63 -20.35
CA ASN A 743 15.08 13.42 -20.85
C ASN A 743 14.14 12.70 -21.84
N ASN A 744 12.85 12.59 -21.45
CA ASN A 744 11.65 12.54 -22.29
C ASN A 744 11.75 11.80 -23.64
N LYS A 745 12.03 10.50 -23.63
CA LYS A 745 11.62 9.59 -24.72
C LYS A 745 10.92 8.36 -24.14
N PRO A 746 9.81 7.90 -24.75
CA PRO A 746 9.16 6.67 -24.32
C PRO A 746 10.02 5.46 -24.71
N TYR A 747 10.35 4.62 -23.73
CA TYR A 747 10.94 3.31 -23.95
C TYR A 747 10.05 2.23 -23.33
N ILE A 748 9.95 1.09 -24.02
CA ILE A 748 9.33 -0.13 -23.50
C ILE A 748 10.39 -0.88 -22.71
N ILE A 749 10.17 -1.05 -21.40
CA ILE A 749 10.96 -1.98 -20.58
C ILE A 749 10.44 -3.39 -20.90
N GLN A 750 11.18 -4.13 -21.73
CA GLN A 750 10.91 -5.55 -21.94
C GLN A 750 11.50 -6.36 -20.78
N THR A 751 10.67 -6.70 -19.79
CA THR A 751 10.97 -7.80 -18.88
C THR A 751 10.71 -9.10 -19.62
N ARG A 752 11.75 -9.91 -19.86
CA ARG A 752 11.55 -11.29 -20.32
C ARG A 752 11.03 -12.14 -19.16
N SER A 753 9.72 -12.20 -18.99
CA SER A 753 9.08 -13.38 -18.39
C SER A 753 8.85 -14.38 -19.51
N ASN A 754 9.38 -15.59 -19.36
CA ASN A 754 9.04 -16.67 -20.27
C ASN A 754 7.56 -17.04 -20.06
N HIS A 755 6.74 -16.60 -21.02
CA HIS A 755 5.39 -17.06 -21.42
C HIS A 755 4.18 -16.19 -21.04
N ASN A 756 3.54 -15.75 -22.13
CA ASN A 756 2.17 -15.30 -22.37
C ASN A 756 1.86 -13.80 -22.24
N TYR A 757 1.62 -13.23 -23.42
CA TYR A 757 1.18 -11.87 -23.74
C TYR A 757 -0.13 -11.49 -23.05
N ILE A 758 -0.17 -10.32 -22.41
CA ILE A 758 -1.35 -9.45 -22.34
C ILE A 758 -0.80 -8.02 -22.52
N ASN A 759 -1.39 -7.27 -23.47
CA ASN A 759 -1.03 -5.87 -23.78
C ASN A 759 -1.53 -4.91 -22.70
#